data_AF-A0ABD5I8A6-F1
#
_entry.id   AF-A0ABD5I8A6-F1
#
_cell.length_a   1.000
_cell.length_b   1.000
_cell.length_c   1.000
_cell.angle_alpha   90.00
_cell.angle_beta   90.00
_cell.angle_gamma   90.00
#
_symmetry.space_group_name_H-M   'P 1'
#
loop_
_entity.id
_entity.type
_entity.pdbx_description
1 polymer ?
#
loop_
_entity_poly.entity_id
_entity_poly.type
_entity_poly.pdbx_seq_one_letter_code
_entity_poly.pdbx_strand_id
1 'polypeptide(L)'
;MSTTENNVGIFQIGTDRLTVTLNQSGYQTVFDITSESYLEFEENNPEIPSSDAKEIYKLAVKRTENLRMLFKAWQLHNDPIFKDIPKLSSNIGMQGMRSALKRSLGGGANFEDLFPERSLEGYAESSSIQSLFSPGRYLTVLYKIARQLHSTEDKLHIDNRRPDLQSLVLSEDNMNKEVSSLDILLDVLQPEDFNTLKTLKDTYYPMNLPYDDDLTQINAVAEAHSTNLIGIWDILLDKQQKSILQDVNTFPRISKKRRDSLSNTPESLELIEGEEFYLEAKGKQIYFANVMETAYTISTHITVGKPQAAATAPAKFQLIYDIKRGDYFLRVAENISIDGKSLKDCYLTSDNGEHNGKKGFYCLMKNPRNNFPVKIERLTDTSIRIFVPQSGYWGPGETVASHWENPLALNLDLAEALTFTLKKNETGGETISVSEVMPPVADTTPSPPARETLSLTPNSFQLLVNPNPTVEDIANHYDVKATKNLDSTDLTTVLNNVDNFCLKTSLSFNKLLELTMQKDYQTKSGEYKSRFLKFSSTENVPVSTYGAAFLTGTEQIPLWVKQYNGKGNATNTPVLNFTADNVVDLAGRAEKLVRLEHSTDLSFEQLDWIITNASKSIFEHGKNIILDKPVLGAIAEYKKFNNHYGITSDMFVTFIGEINTYAEEGKNSFYQDTFSNVDGTTVPLGASLQFAIDKQGLYESICCGAMGVTADEFSRIGAYCFGDATQQITADEASIAQLYRLGKIPQMLGLSFREAELLWKTMASGKDTLLRNIGANPHSLQTLDIIRRTEVLLDWMDTHQLDVVSLQVMITNQYSSTATPELYNFLKNVYQSTISVERTSRISNHKSMPAEKMSRALAAGFNLKVNVMGKVMKWMDKAQPTFMSQDFYTKLHWYFSTDHEDELTTLEKHPELLEWCQKVSQYVLIVRWSGLNEQELTMMIEHPDWLLEGYDTVPQPSLHLLLILSRLKEWEQRVQVSSDEAIRYFAQANSKNINSDAAVKLLAHIHGWNEEGTSSMNNYLFGDDSYPKNFEQVFTLESWVNLGKQLNVGSRTLGELVDLVEENETAESTDLIISVAQALMATVQSEK
;
A
#
# COMPACT_ATOMS: atom_id res chain seq x y z
N MET A 1 -12.84 -71.53 -76.00
CA MET A 1 -13.46 -72.87 -75.94
C MET A 1 -13.86 -73.11 -74.50
N SER A 2 -15.16 -72.98 -74.21
CA SER A 2 -15.99 -74.06 -73.64
C SER A 2 -15.45 -74.67 -72.36
N THR A 3 -16.03 -74.31 -71.21
CA THR A 3 -16.96 -75.19 -70.46
C THR A 3 -17.53 -74.45 -69.25
N THR A 4 -18.86 -74.47 -69.18
CA THR A 4 -19.69 -74.26 -67.99
C THR A 4 -19.23 -75.13 -66.81
N GLU A 5 -18.92 -74.52 -65.66
CA GLU A 5 -18.90 -75.23 -64.37
C GLU A 5 -19.58 -74.38 -63.28
N ASN A 6 -20.82 -74.78 -63.00
CA ASN A 6 -21.48 -74.81 -61.70
C ASN A 6 -21.53 -73.55 -60.81
N ASN A 7 -22.68 -72.87 -60.90
CA ASN A 7 -23.35 -72.32 -59.72
C ASN A 7 -23.62 -73.44 -58.70
N VAL A 8 -22.72 -73.63 -57.73
CA VAL A 8 -23.07 -74.17 -56.42
C VAL A 8 -22.98 -72.99 -55.46
N GLY A 9 -24.09 -72.67 -54.79
CA GLY A 9 -24.19 -71.53 -53.90
C GLY A 9 -23.14 -71.61 -52.79
N ILE A 10 -22.13 -70.74 -52.86
CA ILE A 10 -21.15 -70.52 -51.78
C ILE A 10 -21.88 -69.96 -50.54
N PHE A 11 -22.99 -69.26 -50.74
CA PHE A 11 -23.84 -68.70 -49.70
C PHE A 11 -25.23 -69.32 -49.75
N GLN A 12 -25.78 -69.69 -48.60
CA GLN A 12 -27.10 -70.30 -48.43
C GLN A 12 -28.25 -69.42 -48.97
N ILE A 13 -28.10 -68.10 -48.93
CA ILE A 13 -29.13 -67.16 -49.42
C ILE A 13 -29.10 -66.93 -50.95
N GLY A 14 -28.06 -67.41 -51.63
CA GLY A 14 -27.83 -67.21 -53.07
C GLY A 14 -27.25 -65.84 -53.41
N THR A 15 -26.31 -65.79 -54.37
CA THR A 15 -25.48 -64.61 -54.66
C THR A 15 -26.26 -63.39 -55.15
N ASP A 16 -27.31 -63.58 -55.95
CA ASP A 16 -28.13 -62.48 -56.47
C ASP A 16 -28.96 -61.82 -55.37
N ARG A 17 -29.56 -62.63 -54.49
CA ARG A 17 -30.34 -62.15 -53.34
C ARG A 17 -29.43 -61.48 -52.31
N LEU A 18 -28.27 -62.06 -52.05
CA LEU A 18 -27.23 -61.50 -51.18
C LEU A 18 -26.76 -60.12 -51.65
N THR A 19 -26.54 -59.95 -52.97
CA THR A 19 -26.12 -58.66 -53.54
C THR A 19 -27.22 -57.60 -53.41
N VAL A 20 -28.50 -57.99 -53.59
CA VAL A 20 -29.64 -57.09 -53.37
C VAL A 20 -29.77 -56.72 -51.89
N THR A 21 -29.67 -57.67 -50.98
CA THR A 21 -29.74 -57.44 -49.53
C THR A 21 -28.62 -56.51 -49.06
N LEU A 22 -27.37 -56.76 -49.47
CA LEU A 22 -26.23 -55.90 -49.09
C LEU A 22 -26.37 -54.48 -49.65
N ASN A 23 -26.80 -54.32 -50.90
CA ASN A 23 -27.06 -53.01 -51.50
C ASN A 23 -28.22 -52.27 -50.81
N GLN A 24 -29.27 -52.99 -50.38
CA GLN A 24 -30.40 -52.43 -49.63
C GLN A 24 -30.00 -51.98 -48.23
N SER A 25 -29.10 -52.72 -47.58
CA SER A 25 -28.47 -52.35 -46.31
C SER A 25 -27.42 -51.23 -46.44
N GLY A 26 -27.20 -50.70 -47.65
CA GLY A 26 -26.31 -49.57 -47.90
C GLY A 26 -24.85 -49.92 -48.18
N TYR A 27 -24.46 -51.20 -48.20
CA TYR A 27 -23.11 -51.62 -48.54
C TYR A 27 -22.93 -51.67 -50.06
N GLN A 28 -22.18 -50.72 -50.63
CA GLN A 28 -21.92 -50.65 -52.07
C GLN A 28 -20.55 -51.26 -52.43
N THR A 29 -19.64 -51.33 -51.47
CA THR A 29 -18.27 -51.80 -51.66
C THR A 29 -17.84 -52.75 -50.55
N VAL A 30 -16.78 -53.53 -50.81
CA VAL A 30 -16.14 -54.34 -49.76
C VAL A 30 -15.53 -53.49 -48.64
N PHE A 31 -15.25 -52.20 -48.90
CA PHE A 31 -14.73 -51.29 -47.88
C PHE A 31 -15.81 -50.93 -46.86
N ASP A 32 -17.05 -50.75 -47.29
CA ASP A 32 -18.22 -50.47 -46.43
C ASP A 32 -18.48 -51.65 -45.46
N ILE A 33 -18.26 -52.88 -45.93
CA ILE A 33 -18.36 -54.08 -45.08
C ILE A 33 -17.22 -54.09 -44.04
N THR A 34 -16.00 -53.69 -44.43
CA THR A 34 -14.84 -53.70 -43.53
C THR A 34 -14.68 -52.45 -42.67
N SER A 35 -15.52 -51.42 -42.82
CA SER A 35 -15.54 -50.26 -41.94
C SER A 35 -16.25 -50.53 -40.61
N GLU A 36 -17.04 -51.59 -40.54
CA GLU A 36 -17.71 -52.08 -39.34
C GLU A 36 -17.02 -53.33 -38.79
N SER A 37 -17.20 -53.60 -37.51
CA SER A 37 -16.78 -54.87 -36.91
C SER A 37 -17.64 -56.03 -37.42
N TYR A 38 -17.13 -57.26 -37.33
CA TYR A 38 -17.89 -58.45 -37.71
C TYR A 38 -19.23 -58.55 -36.97
N LEU A 39 -19.27 -58.17 -35.69
CA LEU A 39 -20.48 -58.20 -34.87
C LEU A 39 -21.52 -57.18 -35.35
N GLU A 40 -21.09 -55.94 -35.63
CA GLU A 40 -21.98 -54.90 -36.17
C GLU A 40 -22.51 -55.28 -37.56
N PHE A 41 -21.66 -55.84 -38.43
CA PHE A 41 -22.08 -56.30 -39.75
C PHE A 41 -23.13 -57.42 -39.68
N GLU A 42 -22.99 -58.35 -38.73
CA GLU A 42 -23.96 -59.42 -38.47
C GLU A 42 -25.28 -58.87 -37.90
N GLU A 43 -25.21 -57.89 -36.99
CA GLU A 43 -26.39 -57.22 -36.43
C GLU A 43 -27.15 -56.37 -37.47
N ASN A 44 -26.44 -55.66 -38.33
CA ASN A 44 -27.02 -54.80 -39.38
C ASN A 44 -27.65 -55.59 -40.54
N ASN A 45 -27.32 -56.89 -40.68
CA ASN A 45 -27.82 -57.75 -41.75
C ASN A 45 -28.47 -59.04 -41.21
N PRO A 46 -29.54 -58.94 -40.41
CA PRO A 46 -30.15 -60.10 -39.75
C PRO A 46 -30.80 -61.09 -40.73
N GLU A 47 -31.06 -60.66 -41.97
CA GLU A 47 -31.59 -61.51 -43.04
C GLU A 47 -30.55 -62.48 -43.62
N ILE A 48 -29.24 -62.22 -43.40
CA ILE A 48 -28.14 -63.06 -43.89
C ILE A 48 -27.84 -64.12 -42.82
N PRO A 49 -27.81 -65.42 -43.15
CA PRO A 49 -27.41 -66.46 -42.21
C PRO A 49 -26.03 -66.19 -41.60
N SER A 50 -25.87 -66.37 -40.29
CA SER A 50 -24.60 -66.15 -39.56
C SER A 50 -23.38 -66.81 -40.22
N SER A 51 -23.54 -68.02 -40.78
CA SER A 51 -22.47 -68.69 -41.52
C SER A 51 -22.05 -67.95 -42.79
N ASP A 52 -23.03 -67.42 -43.54
CA ASP A 52 -22.80 -66.66 -44.76
C ASP A 52 -22.21 -65.29 -44.41
N ALA A 53 -22.75 -64.60 -43.39
CA ALA A 53 -22.24 -63.31 -42.92
C ALA A 53 -20.75 -63.38 -42.54
N LYS A 54 -20.34 -64.45 -41.83
CA LYS A 54 -18.92 -64.70 -41.49
C LYS A 54 -18.04 -64.94 -42.71
N GLU A 55 -18.52 -65.69 -43.69
CA GLU A 55 -17.76 -65.95 -44.91
C GLU A 55 -17.66 -64.71 -45.81
N ILE A 56 -18.75 -63.94 -45.94
CA ILE A 56 -18.78 -62.65 -46.64
C ILE A 56 -17.79 -61.68 -46.00
N TYR A 57 -17.86 -61.51 -44.67
CA TYR A 57 -16.97 -60.60 -43.96
C TYR A 57 -15.50 -61.02 -44.14
N LYS A 58 -15.20 -62.31 -44.02
CA LYS A 58 -13.84 -62.84 -44.25
C LYS A 58 -13.35 -62.60 -45.69
N LEU A 59 -14.22 -62.79 -46.68
CA LEU A 59 -13.90 -62.53 -48.09
C LEU A 59 -13.73 -61.03 -48.35
N ALA A 60 -14.54 -60.18 -47.74
CA ALA A 60 -14.44 -58.73 -47.80
C ALA A 60 -13.12 -58.25 -47.19
N VAL A 61 -12.75 -58.73 -46.00
CA VAL A 61 -11.44 -58.42 -45.37
C VAL A 61 -10.30 -58.82 -46.29
N LYS A 62 -10.28 -60.06 -46.78
CA LYS A 62 -9.23 -60.55 -47.68
C LYS A 62 -9.16 -59.75 -48.99
N ARG A 63 -10.32 -59.32 -49.50
CA ARG A 63 -10.41 -58.52 -50.72
C ARG A 63 -9.90 -57.10 -50.50
N THR A 64 -10.29 -56.47 -49.41
CA THR A 64 -9.84 -55.15 -48.97
C THR A 64 -8.33 -55.14 -48.74
N GLU A 65 -7.77 -56.16 -48.07
CA GLU A 65 -6.33 -56.30 -47.88
C GLU A 65 -5.57 -56.41 -49.22
N ASN A 66 -6.05 -57.24 -50.14
CA ASN A 66 -5.45 -57.39 -51.47
C ASN A 66 -5.48 -56.07 -52.24
N LEU A 67 -6.62 -55.36 -52.23
CA LEU A 67 -6.74 -54.05 -52.86
C LEU A 67 -5.82 -53.00 -52.22
N ARG A 68 -5.67 -52.99 -50.88
CA ARG A 68 -4.72 -52.12 -50.17
C ARG A 68 -3.28 -52.42 -50.51
N MET A 69 -2.88 -53.70 -50.58
CA MET A 69 -1.52 -54.09 -50.95
C MET A 69 -1.20 -53.71 -52.39
N LEU A 70 -2.13 -53.95 -53.33
CA LEU A 70 -1.98 -53.50 -54.69
C LEU A 70 -1.91 -51.97 -54.74
N PHE A 71 -2.80 -51.23 -54.08
CA PHE A 71 -2.73 -49.77 -54.06
C PHE A 71 -1.39 -49.24 -53.51
N LYS A 72 -0.88 -49.83 -52.42
CA LYS A 72 0.44 -49.46 -51.85
C LYS A 72 1.59 -49.74 -52.82
N ALA A 73 1.58 -50.88 -53.51
CA ALA A 73 2.57 -51.18 -54.53
C ALA A 73 2.52 -50.17 -55.70
N TRP A 74 1.33 -49.68 -56.05
CA TRP A 74 1.13 -48.72 -57.14
C TRP A 74 1.70 -47.37 -56.74
N GLN A 75 1.43 -46.93 -55.49
CA GLN A 75 2.02 -45.72 -54.92
C GLN A 75 3.56 -45.80 -54.82
N LEU A 76 4.14 -46.96 -54.48
CA LEU A 76 5.60 -47.10 -54.44
C LEU A 76 6.24 -47.06 -55.84
N HIS A 77 5.56 -47.60 -56.85
CA HIS A 77 6.06 -47.58 -58.23
C HIS A 77 5.93 -46.21 -58.91
N ASN A 78 4.98 -45.39 -58.48
CA ASN A 78 4.75 -44.04 -59.02
C ASN A 78 5.46 -42.93 -58.24
N ASP A 79 6.22 -43.27 -57.20
CA ASP A 79 7.04 -42.32 -56.44
C ASP A 79 8.02 -41.58 -57.39
N PRO A 80 8.06 -40.23 -57.36
CA PRO A 80 8.92 -39.42 -58.21
C PRO A 80 10.39 -39.86 -58.20
N ILE A 81 10.92 -40.26 -57.04
CA ILE A 81 12.33 -40.68 -56.90
C ILE A 81 12.62 -41.94 -57.71
N PHE A 82 11.69 -42.90 -57.73
CA PHE A 82 11.87 -44.17 -58.46
C PHE A 82 11.55 -44.04 -59.95
N LYS A 83 10.64 -43.12 -60.32
CA LYS A 83 10.27 -42.85 -61.71
C LYS A 83 11.43 -42.27 -62.53
N ASP A 84 12.28 -41.46 -61.90
CA ASP A 84 13.43 -40.82 -62.53
C ASP A 84 14.66 -41.74 -62.67
N ILE A 85 14.64 -42.95 -62.07
CA ILE A 85 15.74 -43.93 -62.17
C ILE A 85 15.43 -44.93 -63.32
N PRO A 86 16.14 -44.87 -64.47
CA PRO A 86 15.77 -45.63 -65.69
C PRO A 86 15.76 -47.16 -65.56
N LYS A 87 16.51 -47.70 -64.60
CA LYS A 87 16.60 -49.15 -64.34
C LYS A 87 15.54 -49.67 -63.35
N LEU A 88 14.89 -48.78 -62.61
CA LEU A 88 13.86 -49.10 -61.62
C LEU A 88 12.45 -48.75 -62.13
N SER A 89 12.33 -47.81 -63.08
CA SER A 89 11.06 -47.37 -63.69
C SER A 89 10.44 -48.38 -64.69
N SER A 90 10.84 -49.65 -64.66
CA SER A 90 10.43 -50.62 -65.68
C SER A 90 8.91 -50.89 -65.64
N ASN A 91 8.22 -50.48 -66.72
CA ASN A 91 6.81 -50.76 -67.04
C ASN A 91 6.42 -52.26 -66.95
N ILE A 92 7.39 -53.16 -66.86
CA ILE A 92 7.23 -54.63 -66.83
C ILE A 92 6.60 -55.08 -65.50
N GLY A 93 6.93 -54.44 -64.36
CA GLY A 93 6.30 -54.73 -63.06
C GLY A 93 4.82 -54.31 -63.00
N MET A 94 4.48 -53.20 -63.67
CA MET A 94 3.12 -52.63 -63.70
C MET A 94 2.12 -53.48 -64.52
N GLN A 95 2.55 -54.27 -65.51
CA GLN A 95 1.62 -55.12 -66.28
C GLN A 95 1.05 -56.28 -65.46
N GLY A 96 1.89 -56.97 -64.70
CA GLY A 96 1.45 -58.06 -63.80
C GLY A 96 0.49 -57.54 -62.72
N MET A 97 0.78 -56.33 -62.24
CA MET A 97 -0.03 -55.62 -61.27
C MET A 97 -1.36 -55.11 -61.82
N ARG A 98 -1.38 -54.45 -63.00
CA ARG A 98 -2.62 -54.07 -63.70
C ARG A 98 -3.49 -55.28 -64.02
N SER A 99 -2.87 -56.41 -64.35
CA SER A 99 -3.57 -57.69 -64.56
C SER A 99 -4.17 -58.22 -63.26
N ALA A 100 -3.45 -58.11 -62.13
CA ALA A 100 -3.95 -58.47 -60.81
C ALA A 100 -5.09 -57.55 -60.37
N LEU A 101 -5.00 -56.25 -60.62
CA LEU A 101 -6.06 -55.26 -60.37
C LEU A 101 -7.30 -55.55 -61.20
N LYS A 102 -7.15 -55.80 -62.50
CA LYS A 102 -8.26 -56.15 -63.39
C LYS A 102 -8.99 -57.41 -62.94
N ARG A 103 -8.25 -58.44 -62.47
CA ARG A 103 -8.83 -59.62 -61.81
C ARG A 103 -9.48 -59.27 -60.47
N SER A 104 -8.95 -58.29 -59.75
CA SER A 104 -9.47 -57.86 -58.46
C SER A 104 -10.68 -56.91 -58.52
N LEU A 105 -10.95 -56.27 -59.66
CA LEU A 105 -12.10 -55.38 -59.83
C LEU A 105 -13.18 -55.96 -60.73
N GLY A 106 -12.90 -57.08 -61.40
CA GLY A 106 -13.84 -57.72 -62.33
C GLY A 106 -14.08 -56.92 -63.62
N GLY A 107 -13.24 -55.93 -63.95
CA GLY A 107 -13.47 -55.01 -65.07
C GLY A 107 -12.29 -54.05 -65.35
N GLY A 108 -12.48 -53.16 -66.33
CA GLY A 108 -11.45 -52.27 -66.89
C GLY A 108 -11.13 -50.99 -66.10
N ALA A 109 -11.48 -50.92 -64.82
CA ALA A 109 -11.16 -49.78 -63.95
C ALA A 109 -9.67 -49.77 -63.58
N ASN A 110 -9.06 -48.58 -63.59
CA ASN A 110 -7.71 -48.34 -63.11
C ASN A 110 -7.72 -47.81 -61.66
N PHE A 111 -6.54 -47.70 -61.04
CA PHE A 111 -6.45 -47.18 -59.67
C PHE A 111 -6.87 -45.72 -59.59
N GLU A 112 -6.60 -44.96 -60.66
CA GLU A 112 -6.97 -43.57 -60.84
C GLU A 112 -8.50 -43.37 -60.86
N ASP A 113 -9.27 -44.40 -61.26
CA ASP A 113 -10.74 -44.38 -61.24
C ASP A 113 -11.31 -44.69 -59.84
N LEU A 114 -10.57 -45.46 -59.02
CA LEU A 114 -10.97 -45.84 -57.66
C LEU A 114 -10.49 -44.87 -56.58
N PHE A 115 -9.34 -44.27 -56.81
CA PHE A 115 -8.68 -43.31 -55.93
C PHE A 115 -8.24 -42.14 -56.81
N PRO A 116 -9.14 -41.20 -57.13
CA PRO A 116 -8.78 -40.03 -57.91
C PRO A 116 -7.61 -39.29 -57.25
N GLU A 117 -6.70 -38.73 -58.06
CA GLU A 117 -5.56 -37.96 -57.58
C GLU A 117 -6.05 -36.85 -56.63
N ARG A 118 -5.58 -36.89 -55.38
CA ARG A 118 -6.05 -35.99 -54.31
C ARG A 118 -5.42 -34.59 -54.42
N SER A 119 -4.37 -34.44 -55.21
CA SER A 119 -3.72 -33.17 -55.56
C SER A 119 -3.14 -33.26 -56.97
N LEU A 120 -3.02 -32.13 -57.67
CA LEU A 120 -2.40 -32.03 -59.00
C LEU A 120 -0.91 -32.45 -59.02
N GLU A 121 -0.27 -32.48 -57.85
CA GLU A 121 1.15 -32.78 -57.65
C GLU A 121 1.39 -34.24 -57.21
N GLY A 122 0.35 -34.96 -56.78
CA GLY A 122 0.36 -36.39 -56.46
C GLY A 122 1.10 -36.81 -55.17
N TYR A 123 2.25 -36.21 -54.87
CA TYR A 123 3.09 -36.51 -53.70
C TYR A 123 3.41 -35.22 -52.93
N ALA A 124 3.33 -35.30 -51.60
CA ALA A 124 3.71 -34.21 -50.71
C ALA A 124 5.15 -34.41 -50.19
N GLU A 125 5.86 -33.31 -49.95
CA GLU A 125 7.16 -33.36 -49.26
C GLU A 125 7.00 -33.89 -47.83
N SER A 126 8.05 -34.51 -47.30
CA SER A 126 8.02 -35.13 -45.97
C SER A 126 7.74 -34.14 -44.84
N SER A 127 8.15 -32.88 -45.01
CA SER A 127 7.94 -31.78 -44.07
C SER A 127 6.55 -31.16 -44.16
N SER A 128 5.80 -31.37 -45.25
CA SER A 128 4.49 -30.74 -45.43
C SER A 128 3.42 -31.32 -44.52
N ILE A 129 2.48 -30.49 -44.07
CA ILE A 129 1.27 -30.92 -43.35
C ILE A 129 0.45 -31.96 -44.13
N GLN A 130 0.53 -31.94 -45.46
CA GLN A 130 -0.17 -32.86 -46.35
C GLN A 130 0.45 -34.28 -46.37
N SER A 131 1.65 -34.44 -45.83
CA SER A 131 2.32 -35.75 -45.72
C SER A 131 1.52 -36.71 -44.84
N LEU A 132 1.49 -37.99 -45.23
CA LEU A 132 0.92 -39.06 -44.39
C LEU A 132 1.70 -39.28 -43.09
N PHE A 133 2.94 -38.76 -43.02
CA PHE A 133 3.81 -38.84 -41.86
C PHE A 133 3.88 -37.50 -41.10
N SER A 134 3.05 -36.51 -41.47
CA SER A 134 3.05 -35.22 -40.80
C SER A 134 2.50 -35.33 -39.36
N PRO A 135 2.94 -34.43 -38.45
CA PRO A 135 2.32 -34.27 -37.14
C PRO A 135 0.80 -34.04 -37.21
N GLY A 136 0.31 -33.30 -38.23
CA GLY A 136 -1.13 -33.08 -38.41
C GLY A 136 -1.90 -34.37 -38.72
N ARG A 137 -1.32 -35.27 -39.53
CA ARG A 137 -1.91 -36.58 -39.78
C ARG A 137 -1.92 -37.44 -38.51
N TYR A 138 -0.84 -37.40 -37.74
CA TYR A 138 -0.78 -38.05 -36.43
C TYR A 138 -1.87 -37.54 -35.49
N LEU A 139 -2.02 -36.21 -35.36
CA LEU A 139 -3.05 -35.57 -34.55
C LEU A 139 -4.47 -35.98 -34.98
N THR A 140 -4.74 -36.05 -36.29
CA THR A 140 -6.05 -36.49 -36.81
C THR A 140 -6.39 -37.92 -36.37
N VAL A 141 -5.42 -38.83 -36.40
CA VAL A 141 -5.62 -40.22 -35.97
C VAL A 141 -5.80 -40.27 -34.45
N LEU A 142 -4.97 -39.54 -33.70
CA LEU A 142 -5.03 -39.49 -32.25
C LEU A 142 -6.38 -38.93 -31.76
N TYR A 143 -6.87 -37.86 -32.38
CA TYR A 143 -8.17 -37.27 -32.07
C TYR A 143 -9.33 -38.23 -32.33
N LYS A 144 -9.30 -39.00 -33.43
CA LYS A 144 -10.29 -40.05 -33.69
C LYS A 144 -10.33 -41.13 -32.61
N ILE A 145 -9.16 -41.55 -32.12
CA ILE A 145 -9.06 -42.52 -31.02
C ILE A 145 -9.55 -41.89 -29.72
N ALA A 146 -9.15 -40.65 -29.42
CA ALA A 146 -9.54 -39.95 -28.20
C ALA A 146 -11.06 -39.76 -28.08
N ARG A 147 -11.76 -39.49 -29.19
CA ARG A 147 -13.24 -39.41 -29.23
C ARG A 147 -13.94 -40.72 -28.88
N GLN A 148 -13.28 -41.86 -29.04
CA GLN A 148 -13.87 -43.17 -28.73
C GLN A 148 -13.67 -43.59 -27.26
N LEU A 149 -12.86 -42.86 -26.47
CA LEU A 149 -12.54 -43.23 -25.09
C LEU A 149 -13.68 -42.98 -24.09
N HIS A 150 -14.51 -41.96 -24.35
CA HIS A 150 -15.62 -41.57 -23.49
C HIS A 150 -16.90 -41.41 -24.32
N SER A 151 -18.06 -41.51 -23.67
CA SER A 151 -19.35 -41.20 -24.34
C SER A 151 -19.52 -39.69 -24.53
N THR A 152 -20.33 -39.27 -25.50
CA THR A 152 -20.55 -37.84 -25.81
C THR A 152 -21.18 -37.03 -24.67
N GLU A 153 -21.88 -37.68 -23.74
CA GLU A 153 -22.48 -37.03 -22.56
C GLU A 153 -21.51 -36.89 -21.38
N ASP A 154 -20.36 -37.57 -21.42
CA ASP A 154 -19.35 -37.53 -20.35
C ASP A 154 -18.58 -36.19 -20.38
N LYS A 155 -18.41 -35.55 -19.23
CA LYS A 155 -17.62 -34.31 -19.10
C LYS A 155 -16.15 -34.51 -19.51
N LEU A 156 -15.63 -35.74 -19.44
CA LEU A 156 -14.27 -36.08 -19.84
C LEU A 156 -14.11 -36.32 -21.35
N HIS A 157 -15.22 -36.33 -22.10
CA HIS A 157 -15.17 -36.42 -23.56
C HIS A 157 -14.33 -35.28 -24.14
N ILE A 158 -13.48 -35.59 -25.12
CA ILE A 158 -12.51 -34.62 -25.67
C ILE A 158 -13.19 -33.36 -26.20
N ASP A 159 -14.33 -33.51 -26.88
CA ASP A 159 -15.09 -32.38 -27.45
C ASP A 159 -15.77 -31.52 -26.36
N ASN A 160 -16.00 -32.07 -25.15
CA ASN A 160 -16.62 -31.34 -24.03
C ASN A 160 -15.56 -30.57 -23.21
N ARG A 161 -14.38 -31.16 -22.98
CA ARG A 161 -13.30 -30.53 -22.20
C ARG A 161 -12.38 -29.62 -23.04
N ARG A 162 -12.33 -29.83 -24.36
CA ARG A 162 -11.50 -29.09 -25.33
C ARG A 162 -12.26 -28.90 -26.66
N PRO A 163 -13.32 -28.07 -26.66
CA PRO A 163 -14.14 -27.83 -27.86
C PRO A 163 -13.34 -27.18 -28.99
N ASP A 164 -12.27 -26.46 -28.66
CA ASP A 164 -11.33 -25.81 -29.59
C ASP A 164 -10.61 -26.80 -30.51
N LEU A 165 -10.35 -28.03 -30.06
CA LEU A 165 -9.64 -29.04 -30.87
C LEU A 165 -10.49 -29.54 -32.05
N GLN A 166 -11.81 -29.46 -31.95
CA GLN A 166 -12.71 -29.88 -33.02
C GLN A 166 -12.66 -28.91 -34.21
N SER A 167 -12.49 -27.62 -33.96
CA SER A 167 -12.44 -26.55 -34.96
C SER A 167 -11.01 -26.20 -35.41
N LEU A 168 -9.98 -26.83 -34.82
CA LEU A 168 -8.58 -26.58 -35.15
C LEU A 168 -8.30 -26.86 -36.64
N VAL A 169 -7.87 -25.80 -37.34
CA VAL A 169 -7.48 -25.89 -38.76
C VAL A 169 -6.08 -26.48 -38.87
N LEU A 170 -5.92 -27.54 -39.66
CA LEU A 170 -4.62 -28.14 -39.96
C LEU A 170 -3.96 -27.39 -41.13
N SER A 171 -3.16 -26.36 -40.81
CA SER A 171 -2.38 -25.57 -41.76
C SER A 171 -0.87 -25.73 -41.53
N GLU A 172 -0.08 -25.38 -42.54
CA GLU A 172 1.38 -25.33 -42.44
C GLU A 172 1.83 -24.30 -41.39
N ASP A 173 1.12 -23.18 -41.29
CA ASP A 173 1.36 -22.14 -40.28
C ASP A 173 1.13 -22.66 -38.85
N ASN A 174 0.03 -23.38 -38.59
CA ASN A 174 -0.25 -23.94 -37.26
C ASN A 174 0.72 -25.06 -36.88
N MET A 175 1.34 -25.72 -37.86
CA MET A 175 2.35 -26.75 -37.60
C MET A 175 3.72 -26.14 -37.27
N ASN A 176 4.09 -25.03 -37.92
CA ASN A 176 5.46 -24.51 -37.89
C ASN A 176 5.62 -23.23 -37.06
N LYS A 177 4.54 -22.47 -36.80
CA LYS A 177 4.61 -21.25 -36.00
C LYS A 177 4.89 -21.59 -34.54
N GLU A 178 6.02 -21.14 -34.04
CA GLU A 178 6.32 -21.22 -32.61
C GLU A 178 5.47 -20.22 -31.84
N VAL A 179 4.77 -20.70 -30.82
CA VAL A 179 3.94 -19.91 -29.90
C VAL A 179 4.21 -20.35 -28.47
N SER A 180 3.97 -19.47 -27.50
CA SER A 180 4.12 -19.83 -26.09
C SER A 180 3.05 -20.84 -25.68
N SER A 181 3.43 -21.84 -24.88
CA SER A 181 2.44 -22.74 -24.27
C SER A 181 1.49 -21.99 -23.32
N LEU A 182 1.92 -20.84 -22.77
CA LEU A 182 1.07 -19.99 -21.93
C LEU A 182 0.00 -19.27 -22.75
N ASP A 183 0.32 -18.79 -23.96
CA ASP A 183 -0.65 -18.13 -24.84
C ASP A 183 -1.77 -19.11 -25.22
N ILE A 184 -1.40 -20.35 -25.57
CA ILE A 184 -2.39 -21.41 -25.83
C ILE A 184 -3.26 -21.69 -24.60
N LEU A 185 -2.68 -21.68 -23.39
CA LEU A 185 -3.44 -21.88 -22.16
C LEU A 185 -4.42 -20.72 -21.93
N LEU A 186 -3.98 -19.48 -22.14
CA LEU A 186 -4.82 -18.29 -22.01
C LEU A 186 -5.95 -18.31 -23.04
N ASP A 187 -5.69 -18.63 -24.30
CA ASP A 187 -6.72 -18.78 -25.35
C ASP A 187 -7.79 -19.82 -24.96
N VAL A 188 -7.37 -20.92 -24.31
CA VAL A 188 -8.28 -21.97 -23.84
C VAL A 188 -9.10 -21.52 -22.62
N LEU A 189 -8.51 -20.72 -21.73
CA LEU A 189 -9.18 -20.22 -20.52
C LEU A 189 -10.02 -18.96 -20.78
N GLN A 190 -9.74 -18.20 -21.83
CA GLN A 190 -10.34 -16.91 -22.18
C GLN A 190 -10.91 -16.92 -23.61
N PRO A 191 -12.04 -17.61 -23.86
CA PRO A 191 -12.70 -17.55 -25.17
C PRO A 191 -13.19 -16.11 -25.46
N GLU A 192 -13.10 -15.67 -26.72
CA GLU A 192 -13.31 -14.28 -27.19
C GLU A 192 -14.63 -13.61 -26.75
N ASP A 193 -15.65 -14.38 -26.34
CA ASP A 193 -16.98 -13.89 -25.96
C ASP A 193 -17.11 -13.49 -24.47
N PHE A 194 -16.10 -13.73 -23.61
CA PHE A 194 -16.18 -13.42 -22.18
C PHE A 194 -15.21 -12.33 -21.74
N ASN A 195 -15.77 -11.26 -21.15
CA ASN A 195 -15.03 -10.18 -20.48
C ASN A 195 -14.48 -10.63 -19.10
N THR A 196 -13.97 -11.87 -19.01
CA THR A 196 -13.68 -12.59 -17.77
C THR A 196 -12.70 -11.84 -16.89
N LEU A 197 -11.67 -11.22 -17.49
CA LEU A 197 -10.66 -10.45 -16.76
C LEU A 197 -11.26 -9.25 -16.02
N LYS A 198 -12.24 -8.55 -16.61
CA LYS A 198 -12.91 -7.43 -15.93
C LYS A 198 -13.69 -7.88 -14.70
N THR A 199 -14.28 -9.08 -14.73
CA THR A 199 -15.04 -9.62 -13.60
C THR A 199 -14.15 -10.08 -12.44
N LEU A 200 -12.86 -10.37 -12.69
CA LEU A 200 -11.92 -10.80 -11.64
C LEU A 200 -11.56 -9.66 -10.67
N LYS A 201 -11.78 -8.40 -11.05
CA LYS A 201 -11.60 -7.25 -10.17
C LYS A 201 -12.55 -7.28 -8.98
N ASP A 202 -13.77 -7.77 -9.18
CA ASP A 202 -14.84 -7.82 -8.17
C ASP A 202 -15.07 -9.24 -7.63
N THR A 203 -14.16 -10.17 -7.94
CA THR A 203 -14.24 -11.55 -7.48
C THR A 203 -13.28 -11.76 -6.30
N TYR A 204 -13.77 -12.33 -5.20
CA TYR A 204 -12.99 -12.51 -3.96
C TYR A 204 -12.58 -13.96 -3.68
N TYR A 205 -13.12 -14.92 -4.42
CA TYR A 205 -12.77 -16.34 -4.33
C TYR A 205 -12.20 -16.83 -5.67
N PRO A 206 -11.07 -17.57 -5.69
CA PRO A 206 -10.24 -18.00 -4.55
C PRO A 206 -9.50 -16.86 -3.82
N MET A 207 -8.93 -17.15 -2.63
CA MET A 207 -8.32 -16.16 -1.71
C MET A 207 -7.12 -15.35 -2.28
N ASN A 208 -6.65 -15.67 -3.48
CA ASN A 208 -5.63 -14.91 -4.21
C ASN A 208 -6.22 -13.83 -5.13
N LEU A 209 -7.55 -13.79 -5.30
CA LEU A 209 -8.27 -12.71 -5.98
C LEU A 209 -8.71 -11.66 -4.94
N PRO A 210 -8.98 -10.39 -5.30
CA PRO A 210 -9.20 -9.85 -6.65
C PRO A 210 -7.95 -9.56 -7.48
N TYR A 211 -8.07 -9.71 -8.81
CA TYR A 211 -7.01 -9.41 -9.79
C TYR A 211 -7.41 -8.23 -10.69
N ASP A 212 -6.52 -7.24 -10.83
CA ASP A 212 -6.69 -6.09 -11.72
C ASP A 212 -5.61 -6.08 -12.80
N ASP A 213 -6.01 -6.40 -14.03
CA ASP A 213 -5.12 -6.46 -15.19
C ASP A 213 -4.58 -5.07 -15.58
N ASP A 214 -5.42 -4.03 -15.51
CA ASP A 214 -5.05 -2.68 -15.91
C ASP A 214 -3.98 -2.12 -14.96
N LEU A 215 -4.13 -2.35 -13.65
CA LEU A 215 -3.11 -1.99 -12.67
C LEU A 215 -1.80 -2.76 -12.89
N THR A 216 -1.90 -4.06 -13.20
CA THR A 216 -0.73 -4.90 -13.49
C THR A 216 0.01 -4.38 -14.73
N GLN A 217 -0.70 -3.94 -15.76
CA GLN A 217 -0.12 -3.31 -16.95
C GLN A 217 0.59 -1.99 -16.59
N ILE A 218 0.01 -1.12 -15.76
CA ILE A 218 0.65 0.12 -15.30
C ILE A 218 2.00 -0.18 -14.64
N ASN A 219 2.02 -1.15 -13.72
CA ASN A 219 3.22 -1.52 -12.98
C ASN A 219 4.28 -2.15 -13.91
N ALA A 220 3.87 -2.99 -14.85
CA ALA A 220 4.77 -3.57 -15.85
C ALA A 220 5.41 -2.50 -16.76
N VAL A 221 4.66 -1.46 -17.17
CA VAL A 221 5.22 -0.34 -17.94
C VAL A 221 6.19 0.47 -17.10
N ALA A 222 5.87 0.76 -15.84
CA ALA A 222 6.80 1.45 -14.93
C ALA A 222 8.12 0.68 -14.76
N GLU A 223 8.05 -0.64 -14.55
CA GLU A 223 9.21 -1.52 -14.45
C GLU A 223 10.04 -1.55 -15.74
N ALA A 224 9.39 -1.56 -16.92
CA ALA A 224 10.08 -1.49 -18.21
C ALA A 224 10.93 -0.21 -18.36
N HIS A 225 10.52 0.89 -17.73
CA HIS A 225 11.27 2.14 -17.66
C HIS A 225 12.26 2.22 -16.48
N SER A 226 12.60 1.09 -15.85
CA SER A 226 13.50 0.99 -14.68
C SER A 226 13.06 1.87 -13.50
N THR A 227 11.76 2.07 -13.34
CA THR A 227 11.16 2.80 -12.24
C THR A 227 10.00 1.98 -11.65
N ASN A 228 9.33 2.53 -10.66
CA ASN A 228 8.07 1.99 -10.14
C ASN A 228 7.08 3.15 -9.95
N LEU A 229 5.82 2.80 -9.73
CA LEU A 229 4.77 3.81 -9.61
C LEU A 229 5.01 4.78 -8.44
N ILE A 230 5.60 4.31 -7.34
CA ILE A 230 5.99 5.13 -6.19
C ILE A 230 7.05 6.17 -6.58
N GLY A 231 8.08 5.77 -7.32
CA GLY A 231 9.15 6.65 -7.80
C GLY A 231 8.64 7.69 -8.79
N ILE A 232 7.70 7.32 -9.66
CA ILE A 232 6.97 8.26 -10.53
C ILE A 232 6.25 9.31 -9.68
N TRP A 233 5.52 8.89 -8.65
CA TRP A 233 4.83 9.81 -7.75
C TRP A 233 5.77 10.68 -6.92
N ASP A 234 6.91 10.14 -6.49
CA ASP A 234 7.92 10.87 -5.73
C ASP A 234 8.48 12.07 -6.51
N ILE A 235 8.67 11.89 -7.82
CA ILE A 235 9.09 12.94 -8.75
C ILE A 235 7.96 13.95 -9.00
N LEU A 236 6.76 13.48 -9.37
CA LEU A 236 5.62 14.35 -9.72
C LEU A 236 5.19 15.25 -8.57
N LEU A 237 5.24 14.73 -7.34
CA LEU A 237 4.80 15.44 -6.13
C LEU A 237 5.92 16.14 -5.37
N ASP A 238 7.17 16.07 -5.85
CA ASP A 238 8.37 16.53 -5.14
C ASP A 238 8.38 16.11 -3.66
N LYS A 239 8.34 14.78 -3.43
CA LYS A 239 8.32 14.25 -2.06
C LYS A 239 9.60 14.60 -1.29
N GLN A 240 10.71 14.84 -1.97
CA GLN A 240 11.96 15.25 -1.34
C GLN A 240 11.81 16.62 -0.66
N GLN A 241 11.34 17.62 -1.40
CA GLN A 241 11.09 18.95 -0.83
C GLN A 241 10.05 18.88 0.28
N LYS A 242 8.92 18.20 0.07
CA LYS A 242 7.89 18.04 1.09
C LYS A 242 8.44 17.42 2.38
N SER A 243 9.25 16.36 2.29
CA SER A 243 9.76 15.65 3.48
C SER A 243 10.79 16.46 4.26
N ILE A 244 11.63 17.25 3.57
CA ILE A 244 12.63 18.13 4.20
C ILE A 244 11.96 19.36 4.86
N LEU A 245 10.88 19.87 4.27
CA LEU A 245 10.20 21.10 4.73
C LEU A 245 9.02 20.86 5.68
N GLN A 246 8.59 19.62 5.89
CA GLN A 246 7.39 19.33 6.65
C GLN A 246 7.51 19.79 8.12
N ASP A 247 6.60 20.66 8.53
CA ASP A 247 6.55 21.21 9.90
C ASP A 247 6.39 20.08 10.94
N VAL A 248 7.17 20.17 12.03
CA VAL A 248 7.22 19.16 13.10
C VAL A 248 5.86 18.95 13.80
N ASN A 249 4.91 19.87 13.60
CA ASN A 249 3.57 19.81 14.22
C ASN A 249 2.46 19.24 13.30
N THR A 250 2.76 18.94 12.04
CA THR A 250 1.78 18.44 11.06
C THR A 250 1.83 16.92 10.94
N PHE A 251 1.45 16.22 12.01
CA PHE A 251 1.21 14.77 11.95
C PHE A 251 -0.27 14.52 11.62
N PRO A 252 -0.59 13.65 10.64
CA PRO A 252 -1.96 13.32 10.32
C PRO A 252 -2.58 12.56 11.49
N ARG A 253 -3.52 13.21 12.19
CA ARG A 253 -4.56 12.49 12.95
C ARG A 253 -5.66 12.13 11.97
N ILE A 254 -6.38 11.04 12.23
CA ILE A 254 -7.43 10.45 11.36
C ILE A 254 -8.49 11.47 10.89
N SER A 255 -8.56 12.68 11.49
CA SER A 255 -9.36 13.79 10.97
C SER A 255 -8.56 15.08 10.70
N LYS A 256 -8.47 15.46 9.41
CA LYS A 256 -8.14 16.83 8.94
C LYS A 256 -9.21 17.89 9.35
N LYS A 257 -10.25 17.51 10.11
CA LYS A 257 -11.35 18.39 10.57
C LYS A 257 -11.15 18.98 11.97
N ARG A 258 -9.94 18.99 12.55
CA ARG A 258 -9.69 19.76 13.79
C ARG A 258 -9.48 21.23 13.46
N ARG A 259 -10.45 22.09 13.83
CA ARG A 259 -10.19 23.52 13.98
C ARG A 259 -9.14 23.71 15.07
N ASP A 260 -8.14 24.52 14.77
CA ASP A 260 -7.23 25.08 15.75
C ASP A 260 -8.00 25.83 16.83
N SER A 261 -8.04 25.26 18.02
CA SER A 261 -8.15 26.05 19.25
C SER A 261 -7.15 25.49 20.25
N LEU A 262 -5.95 26.05 20.23
CA LEU A 262 -4.98 25.88 21.31
C LEU A 262 -5.59 26.40 22.62
N SER A 263 -5.78 25.51 23.60
CA SER A 263 -5.80 25.88 25.00
C SER A 263 -4.72 25.07 25.73
N ASN A 264 -3.67 25.76 26.16
CA ASN A 264 -2.66 25.26 27.09
C ASN A 264 -3.31 24.96 28.45
N THR A 265 -3.75 23.73 28.65
CA THR A 265 -4.02 23.15 29.97
C THR A 265 -3.50 21.71 30.00
N PRO A 266 -2.73 21.32 31.03
CA PRO A 266 -2.33 19.93 31.23
C PRO A 266 -3.58 19.13 31.61
N GLU A 267 -3.78 17.97 30.99
CA GLU A 267 -5.02 17.17 30.93
C GLU A 267 -6.03 17.64 29.87
N SER A 268 -5.62 17.67 28.59
CA SER A 268 -6.59 17.62 27.49
C SER A 268 -7.34 16.28 27.56
N LEU A 269 -8.65 16.33 27.81
CA LEU A 269 -9.53 15.17 27.74
C LEU A 269 -9.35 14.48 26.37
N GLU A 270 -8.93 13.22 26.42
CA GLU A 270 -8.65 12.33 25.30
C GLU A 270 -9.96 11.83 24.65
N LEU A 271 -10.64 12.74 23.96
CA LEU A 271 -11.97 12.54 23.38
C LEU A 271 -11.90 12.55 21.85
N ILE A 272 -12.52 11.56 21.20
CA ILE A 272 -12.78 11.58 19.74
C ILE A 272 -14.23 11.95 19.52
N GLU A 273 -14.47 12.98 18.73
CA GLU A 273 -15.82 13.43 18.44
C GLU A 273 -16.32 12.87 17.11
N GLY A 274 -17.54 12.35 17.09
CA GLY A 274 -18.26 12.00 15.87
C GLY A 274 -18.96 13.22 15.27
N GLU A 275 -19.58 13.03 14.10
CA GLU A 275 -20.41 14.07 13.49
C GLU A 275 -21.65 14.37 14.36
N GLU A 276 -22.13 15.62 14.31
CA GLU A 276 -23.31 16.05 15.04
C GLU A 276 -24.59 15.57 14.35
N PHE A 277 -25.57 15.09 15.11
CA PHE A 277 -26.80 14.49 14.56
C PHE A 277 -28.03 14.77 15.41
N TYR A 278 -29.20 14.50 14.83
CA TYR A 278 -30.50 14.53 15.51
C TYR A 278 -31.11 13.13 15.57
N LEU A 279 -31.97 12.91 16.56
CA LEU A 279 -32.72 11.67 16.73
C LEU A 279 -34.21 11.89 16.46
N GLU A 280 -34.83 10.91 15.80
CA GLU A 280 -36.28 10.85 15.60
C GLU A 280 -36.82 9.50 16.08
N ALA A 281 -37.86 9.52 16.92
CA ALA A 281 -38.54 8.32 17.41
C ALA A 281 -40.04 8.42 17.15
N LYS A 282 -40.65 7.36 16.60
CA LYS A 282 -42.09 7.28 16.29
C LYS A 282 -42.60 8.48 15.45
N GLY A 283 -41.79 8.96 14.49
CA GLY A 283 -42.13 10.11 13.64
C GLY A 283 -42.07 11.47 14.35
N LYS A 284 -41.46 11.55 15.54
CA LYS A 284 -41.29 12.77 16.32
C LYS A 284 -39.81 12.99 16.67
N GLN A 285 -39.33 14.20 16.46
CA GLN A 285 -37.96 14.59 16.80
C GLN A 285 -37.77 14.75 18.31
N ILE A 286 -36.55 14.52 18.79
CA ILE A 286 -36.17 14.68 20.19
C ILE A 286 -35.83 16.15 20.52
N TYR A 287 -36.23 16.62 21.69
CA TYR A 287 -36.00 17.99 22.17
C TYR A 287 -35.33 18.00 23.55
N PHE A 288 -34.52 19.03 23.80
CA PHE A 288 -34.05 19.41 25.13
C PHE A 288 -35.04 20.38 25.76
N ALA A 289 -35.38 20.14 27.02
CA ALA A 289 -36.34 20.93 27.79
C ALA A 289 -35.92 21.02 29.28
N ASN A 290 -36.59 21.88 30.04
CA ASN A 290 -36.40 22.04 31.49
C ASN A 290 -34.92 22.29 31.86
N VAL A 291 -34.34 23.37 31.34
CA VAL A 291 -32.95 23.72 31.70
C VAL A 291 -32.87 24.26 33.11
N MET A 292 -32.04 23.63 33.92
CA MET A 292 -31.68 24.08 35.25
C MET A 292 -30.18 24.39 35.31
N GLU A 293 -29.86 25.56 35.85
CA GLU A 293 -28.49 26.00 36.07
C GLU A 293 -28.29 26.32 37.54
N THR A 294 -27.23 25.77 38.11
CA THR A 294 -26.76 26.06 39.47
C THR A 294 -25.37 26.69 39.37
N ALA A 295 -24.82 27.17 40.49
CA ALA A 295 -23.48 27.78 40.52
C ALA A 295 -22.33 26.88 39.97
N TYR A 296 -22.57 25.56 39.82
CA TYR A 296 -21.53 24.59 39.44
C TYR A 296 -21.92 23.64 38.30
N THR A 297 -23.20 23.54 37.95
CA THR A 297 -23.66 22.58 36.92
C THR A 297 -24.85 23.12 36.18
N ILE A 298 -24.89 22.87 34.87
CA ILE A 298 -26.07 23.03 34.02
C ILE A 298 -26.59 21.64 33.61
N SER A 299 -27.91 21.49 33.55
CA SER A 299 -28.56 20.25 33.13
C SER A 299 -29.88 20.49 32.40
N THR A 300 -30.25 19.58 31.51
CA THR A 300 -31.51 19.60 30.76
C THR A 300 -32.08 18.19 30.60
N HIS A 301 -33.40 18.07 30.58
CA HIS A 301 -34.09 16.81 30.28
C HIS A 301 -34.30 16.62 28.79
N ILE A 302 -34.56 15.37 28.41
CA ILE A 302 -34.80 14.96 27.04
C ILE A 302 -36.26 14.51 26.87
N THR A 303 -36.93 14.99 25.83
CA THR A 303 -38.34 14.66 25.53
C THR A 303 -38.54 14.20 24.09
N VAL A 304 -39.51 13.31 23.87
CA VAL A 304 -39.94 12.91 22.53
C VAL A 304 -41.02 13.87 22.03
N GLY A 305 -40.70 14.67 21.00
CA GLY A 305 -41.54 15.75 20.50
C GLY A 305 -41.36 17.06 21.28
N LYS A 306 -41.83 18.16 20.68
CA LYS A 306 -41.76 19.50 21.27
C LYS A 306 -42.86 19.67 22.35
N PRO A 307 -42.51 19.91 23.63
CA PRO A 307 -43.50 20.10 24.69
C PRO A 307 -44.17 21.47 24.56
N GLN A 308 -45.45 21.57 24.94
CA GLN A 308 -46.25 22.79 24.70
C GLN A 308 -45.94 23.98 25.62
N ALA A 309 -45.38 23.75 26.82
CA ALA A 309 -45.34 24.74 27.90
C ALA A 309 -43.94 25.15 28.41
N ALA A 310 -42.85 24.77 27.73
CA ALA A 310 -41.47 25.03 28.18
C ALA A 310 -40.58 25.60 27.05
N ALA A 311 -39.60 26.42 27.44
CA ALA A 311 -38.50 26.81 26.55
C ALA A 311 -37.71 25.55 26.13
N THR A 312 -37.53 25.36 24.83
CA THR A 312 -37.01 24.12 24.25
C THR A 312 -36.06 24.41 23.11
N ALA A 313 -35.11 23.50 22.90
CA ALA A 313 -34.26 23.45 21.71
C ALA A 313 -34.30 22.04 21.09
N PRO A 314 -34.23 21.91 19.76
CA PRO A 314 -34.03 20.62 19.10
C PRO A 314 -32.80 19.91 19.68
N ALA A 315 -32.94 18.63 20.01
CA ALA A 315 -31.85 17.88 20.63
C ALA A 315 -30.82 17.47 19.57
N LYS A 316 -29.77 18.27 19.43
CA LYS A 316 -28.59 17.94 18.63
C LYS A 316 -27.56 17.26 19.51
N PHE A 317 -27.23 16.03 19.16
CA PHE A 317 -26.30 15.18 19.87
C PHE A 317 -24.98 15.05 19.12
N GLN A 318 -23.96 14.63 19.86
CA GLN A 318 -22.67 14.24 19.33
C GLN A 318 -22.17 13.05 20.13
N LEU A 319 -21.75 11.98 19.45
CA LEU A 319 -21.11 10.86 20.11
C LEU A 319 -19.64 11.19 20.34
N ILE A 320 -19.17 10.90 21.55
CA ILE A 320 -17.80 11.11 21.96
C ILE A 320 -17.23 9.78 22.41
N TYR A 321 -16.14 9.33 21.81
CA TYR A 321 -15.39 8.19 22.34
C TYR A 321 -14.40 8.69 23.39
N ASP A 322 -14.54 8.24 24.64
CA ASP A 322 -13.56 8.47 25.70
C ASP A 322 -12.57 7.32 25.69
N ILE A 323 -11.35 7.61 25.26
CA ILE A 323 -10.33 6.60 25.00
C ILE A 323 -9.82 5.98 26.31
N LYS A 324 -9.75 6.76 27.40
CA LYS A 324 -9.33 6.24 28.72
C LYS A 324 -10.31 5.22 29.26
N ARG A 325 -11.60 5.45 29.04
CA ARG A 325 -12.67 4.54 29.48
C ARG A 325 -12.92 3.42 28.47
N GLY A 326 -12.64 3.65 27.19
CA GLY A 326 -12.88 2.74 26.09
C GLY A 326 -14.37 2.63 25.74
N ASP A 327 -15.15 3.67 26.03
CA ASP A 327 -16.60 3.70 25.88
C ASP A 327 -17.05 4.95 25.11
N TYR A 328 -18.18 4.85 24.42
CA TYR A 328 -18.84 6.02 23.86
C TYR A 328 -19.67 6.75 24.91
N PHE A 329 -19.77 8.06 24.78
CA PHE A 329 -20.56 8.96 25.61
C PHE A 329 -21.39 9.85 24.70
N LEU A 330 -22.65 10.08 25.08
CA LEU A 330 -23.52 10.97 24.33
C LEU A 330 -23.42 12.39 24.91
N ARG A 331 -22.98 13.36 24.09
CA ARG A 331 -22.82 14.78 24.43
C ARG A 331 -23.85 15.64 23.71
N VAL A 332 -24.17 16.79 24.27
CA VAL A 332 -24.87 17.89 23.59
C VAL A 332 -23.91 18.64 22.66
N ALA A 333 -24.34 18.94 21.43
CA ALA A 333 -23.54 19.71 20.46
C ALA A 333 -23.17 21.12 20.96
N GLU A 334 -22.01 21.67 20.54
CA GLU A 334 -21.41 22.87 21.16
C GLU A 334 -22.29 24.14 21.08
N ASN A 335 -23.15 24.25 20.07
CA ASN A 335 -23.90 25.47 19.75
C ASN A 335 -25.34 25.48 20.30
N ILE A 336 -25.70 24.54 21.17
CA ILE A 336 -27.07 24.45 21.70
C ILE A 336 -27.21 25.28 22.98
N SER A 337 -28.21 26.16 23.00
CA SER A 337 -28.59 26.94 24.18
C SER A 337 -30.10 27.02 24.32
N ILE A 338 -30.58 27.11 25.56
CA ILE A 338 -32.00 27.35 25.89
C ILE A 338 -32.04 28.54 26.85
N ASP A 339 -32.89 29.52 26.56
CA ASP A 339 -33.02 30.76 27.33
C ASP A 339 -31.68 31.48 27.60
N GLY A 340 -30.77 31.46 26.61
CA GLY A 340 -29.45 32.10 26.70
C GLY A 340 -28.40 31.33 27.53
N LYS A 341 -28.74 30.13 28.01
CA LYS A 341 -27.83 29.26 28.77
C LYS A 341 -27.22 28.19 27.86
N SER A 342 -25.90 28.16 27.77
CA SER A 342 -25.17 27.20 26.91
C SER A 342 -25.13 25.81 27.55
N LEU A 343 -25.56 24.79 26.80
CA LEU A 343 -25.51 23.38 27.21
C LEU A 343 -24.18 22.72 26.85
N LYS A 344 -23.12 23.51 26.62
CA LYS A 344 -21.79 23.00 26.30
C LYS A 344 -21.29 22.03 27.39
N ASP A 345 -20.63 20.96 26.95
CA ASP A 345 -20.09 19.88 27.78
C ASP A 345 -21.12 19.15 28.67
N CYS A 346 -22.41 19.19 28.31
CA CYS A 346 -23.41 18.33 28.93
C CYS A 346 -23.37 16.92 28.33
N TYR A 347 -23.27 15.91 29.20
CA TYR A 347 -23.27 14.49 28.82
C TYR A 347 -24.45 13.75 29.43
N LEU A 348 -24.80 12.60 28.83
CA LEU A 348 -25.87 11.75 29.32
C LEU A 348 -25.59 11.24 30.74
N THR A 349 -26.58 11.40 31.60
CA THR A 349 -26.69 10.85 32.94
C THR A 349 -28.17 10.54 33.22
N SER A 350 -28.53 10.31 34.48
CA SER A 350 -29.93 10.13 34.88
C SER A 350 -30.29 10.89 36.14
N ASP A 351 -31.57 11.21 36.29
CA ASP A 351 -32.15 11.65 37.55
C ASP A 351 -33.50 10.99 37.85
N ASN A 352 -34.09 11.37 38.98
CA ASN A 352 -35.43 10.95 39.38
C ASN A 352 -36.57 11.81 38.79
N GLY A 353 -36.26 12.69 37.83
CA GLY A 353 -37.23 13.61 37.23
C GLY A 353 -37.47 14.93 37.97
N GLU A 354 -36.85 15.14 39.14
CA GLU A 354 -37.06 16.35 39.96
C GLU A 354 -35.84 17.29 39.97
N HIS A 355 -34.80 17.04 39.16
CA HIS A 355 -33.56 17.83 39.14
C HIS A 355 -32.82 17.96 40.50
N ASN A 356 -33.13 17.11 41.47
CA ASN A 356 -32.58 17.21 42.84
C ASN A 356 -31.19 16.54 42.99
N GLY A 357 -30.62 16.03 41.89
CA GLY A 357 -29.33 15.32 41.87
C GLY A 357 -29.37 13.88 42.36
N LYS A 358 -30.54 13.31 42.67
CA LYS A 358 -30.72 11.88 42.98
C LYS A 358 -30.77 11.07 41.68
N LYS A 359 -30.14 9.89 41.69
CA LYS A 359 -30.22 8.92 40.59
C LYS A 359 -31.66 8.42 40.43
N GLY A 360 -32.07 8.19 39.19
CA GLY A 360 -33.37 7.60 38.84
C GLY A 360 -33.33 7.08 37.42
N PHE A 361 -34.51 6.86 36.83
CA PHE A 361 -34.62 6.24 35.51
C PHE A 361 -34.71 7.27 34.37
N TYR A 362 -34.84 8.57 34.62
CA TYR A 362 -35.05 9.52 33.53
C TYR A 362 -33.75 10.03 32.93
N CYS A 363 -33.71 10.18 31.59
CA CYS A 363 -32.53 10.67 30.89
C CYS A 363 -32.33 12.17 31.10
N LEU A 364 -31.12 12.54 31.54
CA LEU A 364 -30.72 13.92 31.81
C LEU A 364 -29.37 14.20 31.13
N MET A 365 -29.21 15.34 30.49
CA MET A 365 -27.90 15.83 30.03
C MET A 365 -27.34 16.81 31.07
N LYS A 366 -26.09 16.62 31.54
CA LYS A 366 -25.50 17.42 32.62
C LYS A 366 -23.99 17.64 32.47
N ASN A 367 -23.49 18.81 32.87
CA ASN A 367 -22.07 19.20 32.89
C ASN A 367 -21.59 19.53 34.33
N PRO A 368 -20.39 19.13 34.81
CA PRO A 368 -19.65 17.88 34.58
C PRO A 368 -19.68 17.03 35.87
N ARG A 369 -20.41 15.91 35.91
CA ARG A 369 -20.33 14.88 36.98
C ARG A 369 -20.95 13.55 36.47
N ASN A 370 -20.23 12.43 36.61
CA ASN A 370 -20.73 11.05 36.38
C ASN A 370 -21.58 10.86 35.10
N ASN A 371 -20.89 10.87 33.96
CA ASN A 371 -21.49 10.59 32.66
C ASN A 371 -21.63 9.08 32.46
N PHE A 372 -22.69 8.66 31.79
CA PHE A 372 -22.91 7.26 31.45
C PHE A 372 -22.26 6.88 30.12
N PRO A 373 -21.58 5.72 30.06
CA PRO A 373 -21.22 5.14 28.78
C PRO A 373 -22.50 4.72 28.03
N VAL A 374 -22.46 4.79 26.71
CA VAL A 374 -23.54 4.38 25.81
C VAL A 374 -23.04 3.33 24.84
N LYS A 375 -23.89 2.36 24.52
CA LYS A 375 -23.72 1.40 23.43
C LYS A 375 -24.79 1.67 22.39
N ILE A 376 -24.39 1.70 21.13
CA ILE A 376 -25.28 1.90 19.99
C ILE A 376 -25.54 0.52 19.36
N GLU A 377 -26.78 0.05 19.46
CA GLU A 377 -27.23 -1.15 18.76
C GLU A 377 -27.74 -0.74 17.38
N ARG A 378 -27.06 -1.20 16.32
CA ARG A 378 -27.40 -0.89 14.93
C ARG A 378 -28.52 -1.82 14.45
N LEU A 379 -29.63 -1.25 14.00
CA LEU A 379 -30.75 -2.01 13.40
C LEU A 379 -30.72 -1.93 11.87
N THR A 380 -30.40 -0.75 11.34
CA THR A 380 -30.14 -0.50 9.92
C THR A 380 -29.00 0.52 9.80
N ASP A 381 -28.60 0.91 8.59
CA ASP A 381 -27.57 1.94 8.39
C ASP A 381 -27.97 3.32 8.95
N THR A 382 -29.25 3.59 9.16
CA THR A 382 -29.73 4.90 9.66
C THR A 382 -30.59 4.78 10.93
N SER A 383 -30.77 3.57 11.48
CA SER A 383 -31.63 3.33 12.64
C SER A 383 -30.89 2.59 13.75
N ILE A 384 -31.06 3.08 14.99
CA ILE A 384 -30.33 2.63 16.17
C ILE A 384 -31.24 2.44 17.40
N ARG A 385 -30.75 1.69 18.38
CA ARG A 385 -31.17 1.76 19.78
C ARG A 385 -29.98 2.20 20.64
N ILE A 386 -30.27 2.95 21.70
CA ILE A 386 -29.25 3.45 22.64
C ILE A 386 -29.39 2.68 23.94
N PHE A 387 -28.32 2.00 24.34
CA PHE A 387 -28.24 1.23 25.58
C PHE A 387 -27.23 1.84 26.54
N VAL A 388 -27.61 2.01 27.80
CA VAL A 388 -26.71 2.43 28.88
C VAL A 388 -26.39 1.22 29.74
N PRO A 389 -25.11 0.77 29.81
CA PRO A 389 -24.69 -0.33 30.67
C PRO A 389 -25.15 -0.12 32.11
N GLN A 390 -25.68 -1.19 32.72
CA GLN A 390 -26.23 -1.21 34.09
C GLN A 390 -27.50 -0.36 34.32
N SER A 391 -28.00 0.38 33.32
CA SER A 391 -29.21 1.23 33.46
C SER A 391 -30.34 0.86 32.49
N GLY A 392 -30.04 0.35 31.29
CA GLY A 392 -31.05 -0.10 30.32
C GLY A 392 -31.07 0.69 29.00
N TYR A 393 -32.04 0.37 28.14
CA TYR A 393 -32.28 1.02 26.85
C TYR A 393 -33.04 2.34 27.01
N TRP A 394 -32.85 3.27 26.07
CA TRP A 394 -33.72 4.43 25.95
C TRP A 394 -35.14 3.99 25.58
N GLY A 395 -36.10 4.32 26.44
CA GLY A 395 -37.51 3.98 26.31
C GLY A 395 -38.40 5.17 26.69
N PRO A 396 -39.73 5.03 26.52
CA PRO A 396 -40.67 6.03 26.99
C PRO A 396 -40.69 6.04 28.52
N GLY A 397 -40.61 7.23 29.12
CA GLY A 397 -40.79 7.43 30.55
C GLY A 397 -42.24 7.84 30.89
N GLU A 398 -42.68 7.52 32.10
CA GLU A 398 -43.94 8.01 32.63
C GLU A 398 -43.86 9.52 32.88
N THR A 399 -44.91 10.27 32.51
CA THR A 399 -44.95 11.72 32.72
C THR A 399 -45.16 12.03 34.19
N VAL A 400 -44.14 12.57 34.86
CA VAL A 400 -44.15 12.84 36.33
C VAL A 400 -44.63 14.25 36.67
N ALA A 401 -44.51 15.20 35.73
CA ALA A 401 -44.88 16.60 35.92
C ALA A 401 -45.54 17.20 34.66
N SER A 402 -46.49 18.11 34.86
CA SER A 402 -47.25 18.76 33.76
C SER A 402 -46.41 19.63 32.83
N HIS A 403 -45.19 20.02 33.24
CA HIS A 403 -44.24 20.78 32.43
C HIS A 403 -43.24 19.90 31.67
N TRP A 404 -43.38 18.57 31.71
CA TRP A 404 -42.42 17.63 31.12
C TRP A 404 -43.12 16.47 30.39
N GLU A 405 -43.70 16.79 29.23
CA GLU A 405 -44.47 15.84 28.41
C GLU A 405 -43.55 14.86 27.67
N ASN A 406 -43.89 13.55 27.72
CA ASN A 406 -43.18 12.45 27.03
C ASN A 406 -41.67 12.39 27.32
N PRO A 407 -41.26 12.25 28.60
CA PRO A 407 -39.85 12.14 28.95
C PRO A 407 -39.23 10.85 28.42
N LEU A 408 -37.93 10.87 28.13
CA LEU A 408 -37.16 9.65 27.90
C LEU A 408 -36.65 9.07 29.22
N ALA A 409 -36.70 7.74 29.33
CA ALA A 409 -36.22 7.00 30.48
C ALA A 409 -35.32 5.82 30.05
N LEU A 410 -34.53 5.32 31.00
CA LEU A 410 -33.68 4.14 30.91
C LEU A 410 -34.49 2.94 31.41
N ASN A 411 -34.85 2.05 30.50
CA ASN A 411 -35.69 0.88 30.75
C ASN A 411 -34.87 -0.41 30.57
N LEU A 412 -34.93 -1.32 31.53
CA LEU A 412 -34.22 -2.60 31.46
C LEU A 412 -34.89 -3.63 30.52
N ASP A 413 -36.16 -3.42 30.15
CA ASP A 413 -36.89 -4.28 29.23
C ASP A 413 -36.66 -3.88 27.76
N LEU A 414 -36.17 -4.82 26.96
CA LEU A 414 -35.95 -4.65 25.53
C LEU A 414 -37.26 -4.40 24.77
N ALA A 415 -38.40 -4.92 25.25
CA ALA A 415 -39.70 -4.74 24.60
C ALA A 415 -40.17 -3.27 24.61
N GLU A 416 -39.69 -2.47 25.55
CA GLU A 416 -40.02 -1.06 25.70
C GLU A 416 -38.97 -0.11 25.09
N ALA A 417 -37.89 -0.67 24.51
CA ALA A 417 -36.83 0.11 23.88
C ALA A 417 -37.34 0.86 22.64
N LEU A 418 -37.04 2.16 22.57
CA LEU A 418 -37.35 2.99 21.40
C LEU A 418 -36.30 2.80 20.32
N THR A 419 -36.78 2.71 19.08
CA THR A 419 -35.92 2.77 17.89
C THR A 419 -35.85 4.22 17.41
N PHE A 420 -34.63 4.68 17.14
CA PHE A 420 -34.36 6.02 16.69
C PHE A 420 -33.81 6.01 15.27
N THR A 421 -34.30 6.91 14.42
CA THR A 421 -33.70 7.22 13.11
C THR A 421 -32.73 8.39 13.25
N LEU A 422 -31.53 8.27 12.70
CA LEU A 422 -30.49 9.29 12.67
C LEU A 422 -30.76 10.30 11.56
N LYS A 423 -30.69 11.60 11.89
CA LYS A 423 -30.96 12.71 10.97
C LYS A 423 -29.81 13.71 10.95
N LYS A 424 -29.43 14.18 9.76
CA LYS A 424 -28.35 15.17 9.55
C LYS A 424 -28.82 16.59 9.87
N ASN A 425 -30.05 16.91 9.48
CA ASN A 425 -30.61 18.26 9.57
C ASN A 425 -31.80 18.29 10.53
N GLU A 426 -32.04 19.45 11.15
CA GLU A 426 -33.13 19.66 12.12
C GLU A 426 -34.52 19.34 11.53
N THR A 427 -34.75 19.60 10.25
CA THR A 427 -36.04 19.42 9.57
C THR A 427 -36.41 17.95 9.32
N GLY A 428 -35.50 17.00 9.60
CA GLY A 428 -35.75 15.55 9.47
C GLY A 428 -35.73 15.00 8.03
N GLY A 429 -35.43 15.83 7.03
CA GLY A 429 -35.49 15.44 5.61
C GLY A 429 -34.33 14.57 5.10
N GLU A 430 -33.16 14.63 5.73
CA GLU A 430 -31.94 13.91 5.32
C GLU A 430 -31.47 13.02 6.49
N THR A 431 -31.32 11.72 6.23
CA THR A 431 -30.75 10.76 7.17
C THR A 431 -29.22 10.81 7.13
N ILE A 432 -28.58 10.43 8.23
CA ILE A 432 -27.12 10.28 8.31
C ILE A 432 -26.82 8.82 8.68
N SER A 433 -25.77 8.23 8.10
CA SER A 433 -25.37 6.86 8.40
C SER A 433 -24.88 6.76 9.85
N VAL A 434 -25.12 5.60 10.49
CA VAL A 434 -24.54 5.24 11.80
C VAL A 434 -23.02 5.40 11.77
N SER A 435 -22.39 5.02 10.66
CA SER A 435 -20.93 5.08 10.48
C SER A 435 -20.39 6.51 10.44
N GLU A 436 -21.16 7.47 9.94
CA GLU A 436 -20.78 8.90 9.93
C GLU A 436 -20.91 9.53 11.33
N VAL A 437 -21.90 9.09 12.11
CA VAL A 437 -22.21 9.61 13.44
C VAL A 437 -21.27 9.05 14.51
N MET A 438 -20.82 7.82 14.35
CA MET A 438 -19.85 7.22 15.24
C MET A 438 -18.47 7.87 14.99
N PRO A 439 -17.74 8.28 16.04
CA PRO A 439 -16.34 8.66 15.90
C PRO A 439 -15.61 7.56 15.12
N PRO A 440 -14.99 7.86 13.96
CA PRO A 440 -14.34 6.84 13.15
C PRO A 440 -13.16 6.28 13.95
N VAL A 441 -13.27 5.00 14.30
CA VAL A 441 -12.20 4.27 15.00
C VAL A 441 -11.20 3.70 13.99
N ALA A 442 -11.63 3.40 12.76
CA ALA A 442 -10.81 2.85 11.69
C ALA A 442 -10.73 3.84 10.52
N ASP A 443 -9.53 4.10 10.02
CA ASP A 443 -9.32 4.87 8.79
C ASP A 443 -9.38 3.92 7.57
N THR A 444 -10.46 4.00 6.80
CA THR A 444 -10.66 3.19 5.58
C THR A 444 -10.32 3.96 4.30
N THR A 445 -9.76 5.16 4.42
CA THR A 445 -9.43 5.95 3.23
C THR A 445 -8.41 5.22 2.35
N PRO A 446 -8.57 5.27 1.02
CA PRO A 446 -7.58 4.72 0.10
C PRO A 446 -6.15 5.19 0.41
N SER A 447 -5.20 4.28 0.22
CA SER A 447 -3.77 4.57 0.30
C SER A 447 -3.03 3.94 -0.88
N PRO A 448 -3.01 4.61 -2.05
CA PRO A 448 -2.30 4.11 -3.22
C PRO A 448 -0.83 3.76 -2.97
N PRO A 449 -0.03 4.52 -2.18
CA PRO A 449 1.35 4.14 -1.87
C PRO A 449 1.48 2.84 -1.07
N ALA A 450 0.64 2.63 -0.05
CA ALA A 450 0.67 1.39 0.74
C ALA A 450 0.18 0.21 -0.10
N ARG A 451 -0.86 0.42 -0.90
CA ARG A 451 -1.42 -0.56 -1.83
C ARG A 451 -0.36 -1.05 -2.82
N GLU A 452 0.36 -0.13 -3.45
CA GLU A 452 1.41 -0.45 -4.42
C GLU A 452 2.56 -1.22 -3.77
N THR A 453 3.03 -0.78 -2.59
CA THR A 453 4.09 -1.47 -1.85
C THR A 453 3.72 -2.91 -1.47
N LEU A 454 2.44 -3.15 -1.19
CA LEU A 454 1.90 -4.46 -0.80
C LEU A 454 1.33 -5.26 -1.99
N SER A 455 1.45 -4.76 -3.23
CA SER A 455 0.90 -5.40 -4.44
C SER A 455 -0.61 -5.70 -4.33
N LEU A 456 -1.37 -4.78 -3.74
CA LEU A 456 -2.81 -4.92 -3.53
C LEU A 456 -3.61 -4.23 -4.66
N THR A 457 -4.79 -4.77 -4.97
CA THR A 457 -5.79 -4.07 -5.80
C THR A 457 -6.67 -3.17 -4.92
N PRO A 458 -7.39 -2.18 -5.49
CA PRO A 458 -8.31 -1.34 -4.71
C PRO A 458 -9.31 -2.15 -3.88
N ASN A 459 -9.98 -3.12 -4.50
CA ASN A 459 -10.94 -4.00 -3.83
C ASN A 459 -10.29 -4.87 -2.74
N SER A 460 -9.05 -5.31 -2.94
CA SER A 460 -8.31 -6.02 -1.89
C SER A 460 -7.96 -5.10 -0.72
N PHE A 461 -7.56 -3.85 -0.98
CA PHE A 461 -7.30 -2.86 0.08
C PHE A 461 -8.57 -2.60 0.90
N GLN A 462 -9.70 -2.34 0.24
CA GLN A 462 -10.99 -2.09 0.88
C GLN A 462 -11.46 -3.28 1.75
N LEU A 463 -11.26 -4.52 1.27
CA LEU A 463 -11.52 -5.72 2.06
C LEU A 463 -10.67 -5.76 3.33
N LEU A 464 -9.37 -5.48 3.21
CA LEU A 464 -8.44 -5.55 4.34
C LEU A 464 -8.75 -4.49 5.41
N VAL A 465 -9.12 -3.27 5.01
CA VAL A 465 -9.45 -2.18 5.95
C VAL A 465 -10.87 -2.24 6.51
N ASN A 466 -11.78 -3.04 5.94
CA ASN A 466 -13.17 -3.12 6.42
C ASN A 466 -13.25 -3.66 7.87
N PRO A 467 -13.60 -2.85 8.88
CA PRO A 467 -13.58 -3.30 10.28
C PRO A 467 -14.76 -4.21 10.65
N ASN A 468 -15.83 -4.24 9.84
CA ASN A 468 -17.09 -4.92 10.17
C ASN A 468 -17.62 -5.69 8.93
N PRO A 469 -17.04 -6.85 8.59
CA PRO A 469 -17.56 -7.69 7.51
C PRO A 469 -18.99 -8.16 7.82
N THR A 470 -19.79 -8.40 6.78
CA THR A 470 -21.14 -8.94 6.88
C THR A 470 -21.19 -10.44 6.61
N VAL A 471 -22.31 -11.09 6.94
CA VAL A 471 -22.56 -12.51 6.60
C VAL A 471 -22.47 -12.74 5.09
N GLU A 472 -22.93 -11.77 4.29
CA GLU A 472 -22.87 -11.84 2.82
C GLU A 472 -21.44 -11.71 2.30
N ASP A 473 -20.64 -10.82 2.87
CA ASP A 473 -19.22 -10.68 2.53
C ASP A 473 -18.48 -12.00 2.74
N ILE A 474 -18.60 -12.59 3.95
CA ILE A 474 -17.94 -13.86 4.28
C ILE A 474 -18.43 -15.00 3.37
N ALA A 475 -19.73 -15.04 3.06
CA ALA A 475 -20.27 -16.05 2.16
C ALA A 475 -19.67 -15.94 0.75
N ASN A 476 -19.57 -14.72 0.23
CA ASN A 476 -19.00 -14.44 -1.08
C ASN A 476 -17.49 -14.74 -1.11
N HIS A 477 -16.75 -14.34 -0.08
CA HIS A 477 -15.29 -14.51 -0.03
C HIS A 477 -14.86 -15.98 0.13
N TYR A 478 -15.66 -16.79 0.83
CA TYR A 478 -15.40 -18.23 1.02
C TYR A 478 -16.15 -19.13 0.03
N ASP A 479 -16.84 -18.56 -0.98
CA ASP A 479 -17.68 -19.29 -1.95
C ASP A 479 -18.66 -20.27 -1.27
N VAL A 480 -19.42 -19.74 -0.31
CA VAL A 480 -20.54 -20.44 0.34
C VAL A 480 -21.82 -20.10 -0.41
N LYS A 481 -22.45 -21.11 -1.03
CA LYS A 481 -23.63 -20.92 -1.90
C LYS A 481 -24.74 -20.14 -1.19
N ALA A 482 -25.12 -19.00 -1.75
CA ALA A 482 -26.22 -18.18 -1.26
C ALA A 482 -27.56 -18.95 -1.34
N THR A 483 -28.10 -19.35 -0.19
CA THR A 483 -29.52 -19.68 -0.04
C THR A 483 -30.29 -18.37 0.16
N LYS A 484 -31.58 -18.34 -0.17
CA LYS A 484 -32.43 -17.11 -0.10
C LYS A 484 -32.51 -16.45 1.29
N ASN A 485 -31.96 -17.06 2.34
CA ASN A 485 -31.92 -16.59 3.73
C ASN A 485 -30.63 -17.10 4.42
N LEU A 486 -29.45 -16.83 3.85
CA LEU A 486 -28.19 -17.25 4.45
C LEU A 486 -28.00 -16.58 5.82
N ASP A 487 -27.75 -17.36 6.86
CA ASP A 487 -27.47 -16.87 8.21
C ASP A 487 -26.09 -17.32 8.73
N SER A 488 -25.68 -16.80 9.90
CA SER A 488 -24.41 -17.20 10.52
C SER A 488 -24.34 -18.70 10.86
N THR A 489 -25.48 -19.39 11.02
CA THR A 489 -25.52 -20.82 11.31
C THR A 489 -25.13 -21.65 10.09
N ASP A 490 -25.59 -21.23 8.91
CA ASP A 490 -25.21 -21.84 7.63
C ASP A 490 -23.68 -21.72 7.41
N LEU A 491 -23.11 -20.54 7.67
CA LEU A 491 -21.66 -20.32 7.59
C LEU A 491 -20.89 -21.25 8.55
N THR A 492 -21.31 -21.36 9.80
CA THR A 492 -20.65 -22.24 10.78
C THR A 492 -20.69 -23.70 10.36
N THR A 493 -21.76 -24.15 9.70
CA THR A 493 -21.91 -25.54 9.24
C THR A 493 -20.88 -25.88 8.17
N VAL A 494 -20.61 -24.94 7.26
CA VAL A 494 -19.63 -25.13 6.17
C VAL A 494 -18.21 -24.96 6.68
N LEU A 495 -17.94 -23.88 7.41
CA LEU A 495 -16.58 -23.47 7.82
C LEU A 495 -16.04 -24.26 9.02
N ASN A 496 -16.88 -24.89 9.85
CA ASN A 496 -16.36 -25.73 10.94
C ASN A 496 -15.71 -27.04 10.47
N ASN A 497 -15.99 -27.47 9.23
CA ASN A 497 -15.29 -28.58 8.62
C ASN A 497 -13.88 -28.13 8.17
N VAL A 498 -12.85 -28.69 8.80
CA VAL A 498 -11.45 -28.32 8.54
C VAL A 498 -11.04 -28.54 7.09
N ASP A 499 -11.47 -29.63 6.45
CA ASP A 499 -11.14 -29.92 5.05
C ASP A 499 -11.77 -28.86 4.13
N ASN A 500 -13.03 -28.50 4.37
CA ASN A 500 -13.68 -27.42 3.63
C ASN A 500 -12.99 -26.08 3.89
N PHE A 501 -12.67 -25.74 5.13
CA PHE A 501 -11.98 -24.49 5.46
C PHE A 501 -10.63 -24.40 4.75
N CYS A 502 -9.84 -25.48 4.76
CA CYS A 502 -8.56 -25.57 4.06
C CYS A 502 -8.74 -25.43 2.55
N LEU A 503 -9.74 -26.10 1.95
CA LEU A 503 -10.05 -25.97 0.52
C LEU A 503 -10.49 -24.55 0.14
N LYS A 504 -11.27 -23.87 0.99
CA LYS A 504 -11.77 -22.52 0.72
C LYS A 504 -10.69 -21.44 0.91
N THR A 505 -9.77 -21.65 1.84
CA THR A 505 -8.65 -20.73 2.09
C THR A 505 -7.39 -21.06 1.29
N SER A 506 -7.35 -22.22 0.63
CA SER A 506 -6.14 -22.80 0.02
C SER A 506 -5.00 -23.08 1.02
N LEU A 507 -5.29 -23.12 2.32
CA LEU A 507 -4.31 -23.46 3.35
C LEU A 507 -4.13 -24.98 3.45
N SER A 508 -2.90 -25.40 3.76
CA SER A 508 -2.67 -26.75 4.27
C SER A 508 -3.08 -26.85 5.75
N PHE A 509 -3.33 -28.07 6.24
CA PHE A 509 -3.65 -28.27 7.66
C PHE A 509 -2.54 -27.75 8.60
N ASN A 510 -1.27 -27.86 8.21
CA ASN A 510 -0.16 -27.32 9.00
C ASN A 510 -0.19 -25.79 9.03
N LYS A 511 -0.50 -25.15 7.89
CA LYS A 511 -0.68 -23.70 7.81
C LYS A 511 -1.89 -23.22 8.62
N LEU A 512 -2.95 -24.02 8.72
CA LEU A 512 -4.07 -23.73 9.63
C LEU A 512 -3.65 -23.77 11.11
N LEU A 513 -2.83 -24.76 11.51
CA LEU A 513 -2.27 -24.81 12.86
C LEU A 513 -1.29 -23.65 13.12
N GLU A 514 -0.58 -23.20 12.07
CA GLU A 514 0.17 -21.96 12.16
C GLU A 514 -0.77 -20.79 12.40
N LEU A 515 -1.82 -20.60 11.60
CA LEU A 515 -2.77 -19.49 11.75
C LEU A 515 -3.38 -19.40 13.16
N THR A 516 -3.73 -20.51 13.80
CA THR A 516 -4.30 -20.48 15.16
C THR A 516 -3.25 -20.38 16.28
N MET A 517 -1.97 -20.59 15.96
CA MET A 517 -0.82 -20.54 16.89
C MET A 517 -0.97 -21.37 18.17
N GLN A 518 -1.88 -22.35 18.15
CA GLN A 518 -2.22 -23.18 19.29
C GLN A 518 -1.08 -24.12 19.66
N LYS A 519 -0.89 -24.35 20.97
CA LYS A 519 0.13 -25.29 21.46
C LYS A 519 -0.10 -26.72 20.96
N ASP A 520 -1.34 -27.20 21.04
CA ASP A 520 -1.72 -28.56 20.67
C ASP A 520 -3.22 -28.61 20.32
N TYR A 521 -3.57 -29.35 19.27
CA TYR A 521 -4.95 -29.57 18.81
C TYR A 521 -5.56 -30.87 19.32
N GLN A 522 -4.73 -31.78 19.83
CA GLN A 522 -5.13 -33.11 20.29
C GLN A 522 -5.45 -33.13 21.79
N THR A 523 -4.78 -32.32 22.60
CA THR A 523 -5.04 -32.25 24.04
C THR A 523 -6.25 -31.37 24.37
N LYS A 524 -7.07 -31.88 25.29
CA LYS A 524 -8.19 -31.13 25.86
C LYS A 524 -7.64 -30.08 26.81
N SER A 525 -7.54 -28.83 26.36
CA SER A 525 -7.23 -27.70 27.22
C SER A 525 -8.46 -26.81 27.40
N GLY A 526 -8.78 -26.46 28.64
CA GLY A 526 -9.73 -25.37 28.94
C GLY A 526 -9.09 -23.98 28.80
N GLU A 527 -7.77 -23.94 28.62
CA GLU A 527 -6.96 -22.73 28.49
C GLU A 527 -6.43 -22.64 27.05
N TYR A 528 -6.83 -21.61 26.30
CA TYR A 528 -6.42 -21.38 24.92
C TYR A 528 -4.96 -20.92 24.82
N LYS A 529 -4.03 -21.85 25.08
CA LYS A 529 -2.57 -21.59 25.17
C LYS A 529 -1.91 -21.57 23.80
N SER A 530 -1.09 -20.56 23.57
CA SER A 530 -0.18 -20.49 22.43
C SER A 530 0.99 -21.46 22.60
N ARG A 531 1.72 -21.73 21.52
CA ARG A 531 3.01 -22.46 21.57
C ARG A 531 4.17 -21.65 22.19
N PHE A 532 3.96 -20.38 22.52
CA PHE A 532 4.98 -19.46 22.99
C PHE A 532 5.00 -19.33 24.51
N LEU A 533 6.18 -19.06 25.05
CA LEU A 533 6.47 -18.75 26.44
C LEU A 533 6.93 -17.30 26.52
N LYS A 534 6.54 -16.59 27.58
CA LYS A 534 7.11 -15.28 27.90
C LYS A 534 8.46 -15.46 28.59
N PHE A 535 9.42 -14.59 28.33
CA PHE A 535 10.70 -14.55 29.05
C PHE A 535 10.48 -14.63 30.56
N SER A 536 11.29 -15.46 31.23
CA SER A 536 11.21 -15.81 32.68
C SER A 536 9.97 -16.61 33.13
N SER A 537 9.04 -16.94 32.23
CA SER A 537 7.89 -17.81 32.49
C SER A 537 8.13 -19.24 32.01
N THR A 538 7.59 -20.21 32.75
CA THR A 538 7.50 -21.62 32.32
C THR A 538 6.12 -21.99 31.79
N GLU A 539 5.16 -21.06 31.82
CA GLU A 539 3.80 -21.27 31.33
C GLU A 539 3.59 -20.60 29.98
N ASN A 540 2.93 -21.33 29.08
CA ASN A 540 2.54 -20.81 27.78
C ASN A 540 1.51 -19.70 27.90
N VAL A 541 1.70 -18.64 27.13
CA VAL A 541 0.80 -17.48 27.13
C VAL A 541 -0.46 -17.76 26.32
N PRO A 542 -1.60 -17.09 26.61
CA PRO A 542 -2.80 -17.21 25.79
C PRO A 542 -2.55 -16.80 24.33
N VAL A 543 -3.22 -17.47 23.38
CA VAL A 543 -3.14 -17.09 21.94
C VAL A 543 -3.65 -15.68 21.67
N SER A 544 -4.56 -15.18 22.50
CA SER A 544 -5.06 -13.80 22.45
C SER A 544 -4.04 -12.76 22.92
N THR A 545 -2.94 -13.20 23.56
CA THR A 545 -1.86 -12.32 24.02
C THR A 545 -0.72 -12.27 23.00
N TYR A 546 -0.33 -13.41 22.45
CA TYR A 546 0.72 -13.51 21.44
C TYR A 546 0.47 -14.69 20.49
N GLY A 547 0.69 -14.44 19.19
CA GLY A 547 0.56 -15.40 18.10
C GLY A 547 -0.72 -15.24 17.29
N ALA A 548 -1.87 -15.09 17.95
CA ALA A 548 -3.16 -14.91 17.29
C ALA A 548 -3.99 -13.80 17.97
N ALA A 549 -3.32 -12.74 18.43
CA ALA A 549 -3.94 -11.61 19.12
C ALA A 549 -4.87 -10.82 18.20
N PHE A 550 -4.42 -10.51 16.98
CA PHE A 550 -5.28 -9.90 15.95
C PHE A 550 -6.41 -10.84 15.58
N LEU A 551 -6.11 -12.11 15.24
CA LEU A 551 -7.14 -13.08 14.85
C LEU A 551 -8.26 -13.20 15.91
N THR A 552 -7.88 -13.25 17.19
CA THR A 552 -8.83 -13.27 18.30
C THR A 552 -9.58 -11.94 18.44
N GLY A 553 -8.87 -10.81 18.36
CA GLY A 553 -9.46 -9.48 18.54
C GLY A 553 -10.11 -9.35 19.92
N THR A 554 -11.38 -8.96 19.94
CA THR A 554 -12.18 -8.81 21.17
C THR A 554 -12.96 -10.06 21.57
N GLU A 555 -12.82 -11.16 20.82
CA GLU A 555 -13.56 -12.40 21.10
C GLU A 555 -13.08 -13.06 22.40
N GLN A 556 -14.02 -13.58 23.18
CA GLN A 556 -13.67 -14.36 24.38
C GLN A 556 -13.07 -15.73 24.03
N ILE A 557 -13.45 -16.28 22.88
CA ILE A 557 -13.03 -17.60 22.42
C ILE A 557 -12.25 -17.41 21.12
N PRO A 558 -10.93 -17.69 21.12
CA PRO A 558 -10.12 -17.59 19.91
C PRO A 558 -10.49 -18.69 18.91
N LEU A 559 -10.15 -18.48 17.64
CA LEU A 559 -10.28 -19.51 16.61
C LEU A 559 -9.35 -20.69 16.95
N TRP A 560 -9.91 -21.90 16.97
CA TRP A 560 -9.22 -23.07 17.49
C TRP A 560 -9.63 -24.34 16.75
N VAL A 561 -8.64 -25.18 16.44
CA VAL A 561 -8.86 -26.54 15.92
C VAL A 561 -8.99 -27.50 17.10
N LYS A 562 -10.15 -28.16 17.21
CA LYS A 562 -10.42 -29.16 18.25
C LYS A 562 -10.58 -30.56 17.64
N GLN A 563 -10.00 -31.56 18.31
CA GLN A 563 -10.17 -32.97 17.99
C GLN A 563 -10.90 -33.72 19.14
N TYR A 564 -11.94 -33.10 19.69
CA TYR A 564 -12.77 -33.69 20.75
C TYR A 564 -14.23 -33.24 20.65
N ASN A 565 -15.15 -34.10 21.09
CA ASN A 565 -16.59 -33.80 21.09
C ASN A 565 -17.02 -32.96 22.32
N GLY A 566 -18.27 -32.51 22.36
CA GLY A 566 -18.82 -31.75 23.50
C GLY A 566 -18.85 -32.49 24.84
N LYS A 567 -18.61 -33.82 24.84
CA LYS A 567 -18.44 -34.65 26.05
C LYS A 567 -16.97 -34.83 26.43
N GLY A 568 -16.04 -34.31 25.63
CA GLY A 568 -14.59 -34.38 25.84
C GLY A 568 -13.91 -35.66 25.34
N ASN A 569 -14.58 -36.48 24.53
CA ASN A 569 -13.95 -37.66 23.92
C ASN A 569 -13.24 -37.26 22.63
N ALA A 570 -12.04 -37.81 22.39
CA ALA A 570 -11.31 -37.61 21.14
C ALA A 570 -12.15 -38.00 19.92
N THR A 571 -12.10 -37.21 18.86
CA THR A 571 -12.78 -37.46 17.58
C THR A 571 -11.75 -37.85 16.51
N ASN A 572 -12.17 -38.62 15.51
CA ASN A 572 -11.26 -38.96 14.40
C ASN A 572 -11.03 -37.79 13.44
N THR A 573 -11.95 -36.82 13.42
CA THR A 573 -11.91 -35.66 12.54
C THR A 573 -11.77 -34.37 13.36
N PRO A 574 -10.76 -33.53 13.06
CA PRO A 574 -10.64 -32.21 13.66
C PRO A 574 -11.73 -31.29 13.09
N VAL A 575 -12.21 -30.37 13.93
CA VAL A 575 -13.21 -29.36 13.57
C VAL A 575 -12.81 -28.01 14.12
N LEU A 576 -13.25 -26.92 13.48
CA LEU A 576 -13.10 -25.58 14.05
C LEU A 576 -14.22 -25.30 15.07
N ASN A 577 -14.09 -24.19 15.79
CA ASN A 577 -14.97 -23.78 16.88
C ASN A 577 -15.79 -22.52 16.60
N PHE A 578 -16.09 -22.22 15.33
CA PHE A 578 -16.99 -21.13 14.98
C PHE A 578 -18.38 -21.32 15.59
N THR A 579 -18.93 -20.24 16.10
CA THR A 579 -20.32 -20.10 16.57
C THR A 579 -21.05 -19.06 15.72
N ALA A 580 -22.38 -19.04 15.77
CA ALA A 580 -23.16 -18.07 15.02
C ALA A 580 -22.82 -16.60 15.39
N ASP A 581 -22.34 -16.38 16.61
CA ASP A 581 -22.02 -15.05 17.13
C ASP A 581 -20.62 -14.56 16.71
N ASN A 582 -19.67 -15.47 16.44
CA ASN A 582 -18.26 -15.10 16.18
C ASN A 582 -17.74 -15.45 14.77
N VAL A 583 -18.51 -16.22 13.98
CA VAL A 583 -18.05 -16.72 12.67
C VAL A 583 -17.66 -15.59 11.72
N VAL A 584 -18.43 -14.50 11.71
CA VAL A 584 -18.19 -13.37 10.81
C VAL A 584 -16.88 -12.67 11.16
N ASP A 585 -16.69 -12.36 12.45
CA ASP A 585 -15.51 -11.66 12.94
C ASP A 585 -14.23 -12.50 12.82
N LEU A 586 -14.28 -13.77 13.25
CA LEU A 586 -13.13 -14.66 13.20
C LEU A 586 -12.77 -15.08 11.76
N ALA A 587 -13.75 -15.38 10.91
CA ALA A 587 -13.48 -15.71 9.50
C ALA A 587 -13.02 -14.49 8.71
N GLY A 588 -13.55 -13.30 9.01
CA GLY A 588 -13.12 -12.03 8.45
C GLY A 588 -11.68 -11.68 8.80
N ARG A 589 -11.26 -11.88 10.06
CA ARG A 589 -9.86 -11.68 10.46
C ARG A 589 -8.93 -12.76 9.90
N ALA A 590 -9.40 -14.01 9.81
CA ALA A 590 -8.64 -15.09 9.19
C ALA A 590 -8.36 -14.83 7.70
N GLU A 591 -9.36 -14.40 6.92
CA GLU A 591 -9.14 -14.13 5.48
C GLU A 591 -8.16 -12.98 5.26
N LYS A 592 -8.19 -11.94 6.11
CA LYS A 592 -7.24 -10.83 6.04
C LYS A 592 -5.80 -11.30 6.24
N LEU A 593 -5.55 -12.16 7.22
CA LEU A 593 -4.24 -12.75 7.46
C LEU A 593 -3.79 -13.64 6.29
N VAL A 594 -4.68 -14.47 5.74
CA VAL A 594 -4.36 -15.35 4.60
C VAL A 594 -4.00 -14.54 3.36
N ARG A 595 -4.78 -13.50 3.05
CA ARG A 595 -4.53 -12.62 1.90
C ARG A 595 -3.22 -11.84 2.07
N LEU A 596 -2.96 -11.33 3.28
CA LEU A 596 -1.71 -10.64 3.59
C LEU A 596 -0.50 -11.58 3.51
N GLU A 597 -0.60 -12.81 3.99
CA GLU A 597 0.49 -13.80 3.89
C GLU A 597 0.87 -14.06 2.43
N HIS A 598 -0.12 -14.26 1.56
CA HIS A 598 0.13 -14.44 0.12
C HIS A 598 0.76 -13.20 -0.54
N SER A 599 0.37 -11.98 -0.14
CA SER A 599 0.90 -10.74 -0.75
C SER A 599 2.28 -10.33 -0.21
N THR A 600 2.61 -10.72 1.03
CA THR A 600 3.80 -10.21 1.73
C THR A 600 4.87 -11.27 2.00
N ASP A 601 4.56 -12.55 1.84
CA ASP A 601 5.38 -13.70 2.25
C ASP A 601 5.72 -13.76 3.74
N LEU A 602 5.00 -13.00 4.59
CA LEU A 602 5.21 -12.97 6.03
C LEU A 602 4.45 -14.08 6.73
N SER A 603 5.04 -14.69 7.76
CA SER A 603 4.35 -15.72 8.53
C SER A 603 3.16 -15.12 9.30
N PHE A 604 2.17 -15.96 9.64
CA PHE A 604 1.02 -15.51 10.43
C PHE A 604 1.43 -14.91 11.79
N GLU A 605 2.52 -15.38 12.40
CA GLU A 605 3.03 -14.82 13.66
C GLU A 605 3.55 -13.40 13.44
N GLN A 606 4.31 -13.20 12.38
CA GLN A 606 4.89 -11.89 12.07
C GLN A 606 3.79 -10.89 11.72
N LEU A 607 2.81 -11.29 10.93
CA LEU A 607 1.64 -10.46 10.60
C LEU A 607 0.84 -10.10 11.85
N ASP A 608 0.50 -11.09 12.68
CA ASP A 608 -0.23 -10.87 13.94
C ASP A 608 0.51 -9.90 14.87
N TRP A 609 1.84 -10.07 14.98
CA TRP A 609 2.69 -9.24 15.83
C TRP A 609 2.80 -7.79 15.33
N ILE A 610 3.01 -7.60 14.03
CA ILE A 610 3.07 -6.27 13.41
C ILE A 610 1.72 -5.56 13.50
N ILE A 611 0.63 -6.23 13.09
CA ILE A 611 -0.73 -5.66 13.11
C ILE A 611 -1.12 -5.25 14.53
N THR A 612 -0.86 -6.12 15.51
CA THR A 612 -1.23 -5.86 16.90
C THR A 612 -0.50 -4.64 17.45
N ASN A 613 0.81 -4.52 17.24
CA ASN A 613 1.59 -3.40 17.77
C ASN A 613 1.36 -2.10 17.00
N ALA A 614 1.17 -2.16 15.68
CA ALA A 614 0.79 -1.00 14.88
C ALA A 614 -0.60 -0.48 15.29
N SER A 615 -1.58 -1.36 15.46
CA SER A 615 -2.91 -0.99 15.94
C SER A 615 -2.87 -0.37 17.35
N LYS A 616 -2.07 -0.91 18.27
CA LYS A 616 -1.88 -0.33 19.61
C LYS A 616 -1.19 1.04 19.59
N SER A 617 -0.43 1.32 18.54
CA SER A 617 0.24 2.61 18.33
C SER A 617 -0.68 3.70 17.80
N ILE A 618 -1.91 3.33 17.39
CA ILE A 618 -2.94 4.26 16.96
C ILE A 618 -3.84 4.50 18.16
N PHE A 619 -3.81 5.74 18.62
CA PHE A 619 -4.49 6.15 19.83
C PHE A 619 -6.01 5.96 19.73
N GLU A 620 -6.56 6.18 18.52
CA GLU A 620 -7.97 6.09 18.22
C GLU A 620 -8.54 4.66 18.34
N HIS A 621 -7.71 3.62 18.21
CA HIS A 621 -8.16 2.21 18.26
C HIS A 621 -8.54 1.74 19.67
N GLY A 622 -8.06 2.42 20.71
CA GLY A 622 -8.31 2.07 22.10
C GLY A 622 -7.87 0.63 22.42
N LYS A 623 -8.82 -0.23 22.80
CA LYS A 623 -8.56 -1.65 23.13
C LYS A 623 -8.76 -2.60 21.94
N ASN A 624 -9.28 -2.10 20.82
CA ASN A 624 -9.55 -2.92 19.66
C ASN A 624 -8.27 -3.10 18.85
N ILE A 625 -8.11 -4.27 18.25
CA ILE A 625 -7.04 -4.51 17.28
C ILE A 625 -7.68 -4.43 15.90
N ILE A 626 -7.41 -3.35 15.18
CA ILE A 626 -8.05 -3.02 13.91
C ILE A 626 -6.97 -3.00 12.84
N LEU A 627 -7.28 -3.62 11.70
CA LEU A 627 -6.49 -3.47 10.48
C LEU A 627 -7.16 -2.39 9.64
N ASP A 628 -6.56 -1.21 9.61
CA ASP A 628 -7.02 -0.05 8.86
C ASP A 628 -5.83 0.58 8.08
N LYS A 629 -6.01 1.75 7.46
CA LYS A 629 -5.01 2.38 6.59
C LYS A 629 -3.65 2.59 7.29
N PRO A 630 -3.54 3.23 8.48
CA PRO A 630 -2.24 3.41 9.13
C PRO A 630 -1.57 2.08 9.51
N VAL A 631 -2.33 1.04 9.88
CA VAL A 631 -1.78 -0.28 10.16
C VAL A 631 -1.24 -0.96 8.88
N LEU A 632 -1.99 -0.91 7.77
CA LEU A 632 -1.47 -1.38 6.48
C LEU A 632 -0.25 -0.58 6.02
N GLY A 633 -0.25 0.74 6.27
CA GLY A 633 0.90 1.61 6.04
C GLY A 633 2.13 1.15 6.82
N ALA A 634 1.98 0.73 8.08
CA ALA A 634 3.07 0.17 8.86
C ALA A 634 3.60 -1.16 8.28
N ILE A 635 2.74 -2.02 7.75
CA ILE A 635 3.17 -3.26 7.07
C ILE A 635 3.93 -2.93 5.78
N ALA A 636 3.47 -1.93 5.01
CA ALA A 636 4.16 -1.45 3.82
C ALA A 636 5.56 -0.90 4.15
N GLU A 637 5.68 -0.06 5.18
CA GLU A 637 6.97 0.46 5.66
C GLU A 637 7.89 -0.67 6.15
N TYR A 638 7.34 -1.66 6.85
CA TYR A 638 8.13 -2.85 7.22
C TYR A 638 8.70 -3.57 6.00
N LYS A 639 7.89 -3.80 4.95
CA LYS A 639 8.37 -4.47 3.72
C LYS A 639 9.48 -3.65 3.07
N LYS A 640 9.34 -2.31 3.01
CA LYS A 640 10.38 -1.40 2.52
C LYS A 640 11.68 -1.54 3.33
N PHE A 641 11.61 -1.45 4.66
CA PHE A 641 12.79 -1.53 5.51
C PHE A 641 13.43 -2.92 5.54
N ASN A 642 12.64 -3.99 5.46
CA ASN A 642 13.17 -5.35 5.35
C ASN A 642 13.94 -5.51 4.03
N ASN A 643 13.43 -4.99 2.92
CA ASN A 643 14.11 -5.05 1.63
C ASN A 643 15.40 -4.21 1.59
N HIS A 644 15.40 -3.04 2.24
CA HIS A 644 16.54 -2.12 2.19
C HIS A 644 17.62 -2.40 3.25
N TYR A 645 17.22 -2.68 4.49
CA TYR A 645 18.13 -2.86 5.64
C TYR A 645 18.19 -4.31 6.18
N GLY A 646 17.31 -5.21 5.72
CA GLY A 646 17.25 -6.58 6.25
C GLY A 646 16.74 -6.69 7.69
N ILE A 647 15.92 -5.75 8.15
CA ILE A 647 15.40 -5.77 9.53
C ILE A 647 14.37 -6.88 9.76
N THR A 648 14.41 -7.47 10.95
CA THR A 648 13.42 -8.48 11.35
C THR A 648 12.10 -7.84 11.77
N SER A 649 11.01 -8.61 11.76
CA SER A 649 9.70 -8.18 12.25
C SER A 649 9.76 -7.70 13.71
N ASP A 650 10.56 -8.35 14.56
CA ASP A 650 10.72 -7.97 15.96
C ASP A 650 11.45 -6.64 16.14
N MET A 651 12.50 -6.41 15.34
CA MET A 651 13.22 -5.14 15.34
C MET A 651 12.31 -4.00 14.88
N PHE A 652 11.55 -4.22 13.81
CA PHE A 652 10.57 -3.24 13.32
C PHE A 652 9.49 -2.93 14.36
N VAL A 653 8.90 -3.96 14.98
CA VAL A 653 7.87 -3.77 16.00
C VAL A 653 8.42 -3.00 17.21
N THR A 654 9.68 -3.24 17.58
CA THR A 654 10.33 -2.47 18.66
C THR A 654 10.43 -0.98 18.32
N PHE A 655 10.44 -0.59 17.04
CA PHE A 655 10.44 0.82 16.63
C PHE A 655 9.11 1.55 16.85
N ILE A 656 8.00 0.81 16.82
CA ILE A 656 6.66 1.38 16.94
C ILE A 656 5.99 1.07 18.29
N GLY A 657 6.31 -0.07 18.91
CA GLY A 657 5.67 -0.60 20.10
C GLY A 657 6.63 -1.34 21.04
N GLU A 658 6.13 -2.37 21.69
CA GLU A 658 6.86 -3.14 22.72
C GLU A 658 7.89 -4.10 22.11
N ILE A 659 8.96 -4.39 22.86
CA ILE A 659 9.95 -5.39 22.46
C ILE A 659 9.40 -6.81 22.64
N ASN A 660 9.68 -7.70 21.69
CA ASN A 660 9.20 -9.08 21.76
C ASN A 660 9.96 -9.89 22.83
N THR A 661 9.22 -10.30 23.87
CA THR A 661 9.72 -11.14 24.98
C THR A 661 9.23 -12.59 24.88
N TYR A 662 8.57 -12.96 23.79
CA TYR A 662 7.98 -14.28 23.58
C TYR A 662 8.87 -15.15 22.69
N ALA A 663 8.91 -16.45 22.97
CA ALA A 663 9.61 -17.45 22.16
C ALA A 663 9.01 -18.83 22.33
N GLU A 664 9.23 -19.72 21.36
CA GLU A 664 8.90 -21.14 21.53
C GLU A 664 9.80 -21.80 22.58
N GLU A 665 9.33 -22.91 23.15
CA GLU A 665 10.09 -23.68 24.13
C GLU A 665 11.45 -24.12 23.57
N GLY A 666 12.53 -23.76 24.27
CA GLY A 666 13.91 -24.06 23.87
C GLY A 666 14.56 -23.03 22.92
N LYS A 667 13.84 -21.98 22.51
CA LYS A 667 14.40 -20.84 21.76
C LYS A 667 14.52 -19.61 22.66
N ASN A 668 15.44 -18.72 22.31
CA ASN A 668 15.52 -17.41 22.93
C ASN A 668 14.51 -16.46 22.29
N SER A 669 13.95 -15.56 23.10
CA SER A 669 13.17 -14.42 22.60
C SER A 669 14.09 -13.36 22.01
N PHE A 670 13.54 -12.49 21.16
CA PHE A 670 14.27 -11.35 20.62
C PHE A 670 14.88 -10.46 21.72
N TYR A 671 14.14 -10.24 22.82
CA TYR A 671 14.65 -9.56 24.00
C TYR A 671 15.88 -10.25 24.60
N GLN A 672 15.85 -11.59 24.73
CA GLN A 672 17.00 -12.34 25.25
C GLN A 672 18.20 -12.28 24.32
N ASP A 673 18.01 -12.48 23.02
CA ASP A 673 19.13 -12.44 22.06
C ASP A 673 19.77 -11.05 21.99
N THR A 674 18.97 -10.00 22.22
CA THR A 674 19.43 -8.61 22.14
C THR A 674 20.07 -8.12 23.44
N PHE A 675 19.46 -8.41 24.60
CA PHE A 675 19.84 -7.88 25.91
C PHE A 675 20.51 -8.92 26.81
N SER A 676 21.30 -9.82 26.23
CA SER A 676 22.16 -10.75 26.96
C SER A 676 23.64 -10.42 26.77
N ASN A 677 24.43 -10.64 27.82
CA ASN A 677 25.89 -10.61 27.72
C ASN A 677 26.45 -11.92 27.11
N VAL A 678 27.73 -11.93 26.77
CA VAL A 678 28.48 -13.11 26.27
C VAL A 678 28.38 -14.31 27.21
N ASP A 679 28.28 -14.06 28.53
CA ASP A 679 28.13 -15.10 29.55
C ASP A 679 26.68 -15.64 29.68
N GLY A 680 25.74 -15.16 28.87
CA GLY A 680 24.33 -15.57 28.87
C GLY A 680 23.43 -14.88 29.91
N THR A 681 23.95 -13.88 30.64
CA THR A 681 23.13 -13.09 31.58
C THR A 681 22.28 -12.08 30.82
N THR A 682 20.95 -12.22 30.89
CA THR A 682 19.97 -11.26 30.34
C THR A 682 19.51 -10.26 31.40
N VAL A 683 19.21 -9.01 31.01
CA VAL A 683 18.59 -8.03 31.91
C VAL A 683 17.21 -8.52 32.36
N PRO A 684 16.94 -8.71 33.67
CA PRO A 684 15.63 -9.15 34.14
C PRO A 684 14.56 -8.08 33.91
N LEU A 685 13.36 -8.49 33.49
CA LEU A 685 12.19 -7.61 33.55
C LEU A 685 11.89 -7.27 35.01
N GLY A 686 11.68 -5.99 35.31
CA GLY A 686 11.55 -5.44 36.65
C GLY A 686 12.87 -4.95 37.28
N ALA A 687 14.02 -5.09 36.60
CA ALA A 687 15.30 -4.57 37.10
C ALA A 687 15.30 -3.03 37.14
N SER A 688 16.04 -2.44 38.08
CA SER A 688 16.24 -0.98 38.12
C SER A 688 17.42 -0.59 37.25
N LEU A 689 17.20 0.27 36.25
CA LEU A 689 18.25 0.83 35.40
C LEU A 689 18.57 2.27 35.83
N GLN A 690 19.85 2.58 35.97
CA GLN A 690 20.38 3.87 36.42
C GLN A 690 20.89 4.70 35.23
N PHE A 691 20.50 5.97 35.14
CA PHE A 691 21.03 6.87 34.10
C PHE A 691 22.24 7.68 34.56
N ALA A 692 22.42 7.86 35.87
CA ALA A 692 23.59 8.56 36.41
C ALA A 692 24.85 7.72 36.19
N ILE A 693 25.83 8.28 35.44
CA ILE A 693 27.03 7.57 34.97
C ILE A 693 27.80 6.89 36.10
N ASP A 694 27.86 7.52 37.28
CA ASP A 694 28.56 7.00 38.48
C ASP A 694 27.84 5.81 39.15
N LYS A 695 26.58 5.55 38.79
CA LYS A 695 25.74 4.47 39.34
C LYS A 695 25.45 3.35 38.35
N GLN A 696 25.89 3.47 37.10
CA GLN A 696 25.69 2.44 36.08
C GLN A 696 26.49 1.17 36.40
N GLY A 697 25.90 0.02 36.13
CA GLY A 697 26.48 -1.29 36.41
C GLY A 697 26.37 -2.26 35.23
N LEU A 698 26.19 -3.55 35.55
CA LEU A 698 26.15 -4.62 34.56
C LEU A 698 24.99 -4.47 33.57
N TYR A 699 23.79 -4.14 34.05
CA TYR A 699 22.59 -4.11 33.20
C TYR A 699 22.64 -2.95 32.20
N GLU A 700 23.12 -1.78 32.61
CA GLU A 700 23.33 -0.63 31.74
C GLU A 700 24.41 -0.91 30.71
N SER A 701 25.49 -1.62 31.09
CA SER A 701 26.52 -2.06 30.14
C SER A 701 25.95 -3.01 29.08
N ILE A 702 25.04 -3.91 29.45
CA ILE A 702 24.35 -4.80 28.50
C ILE A 702 23.46 -3.98 27.56
N CYS A 703 22.70 -3.02 28.10
CA CYS A 703 21.86 -2.12 27.31
C CYS A 703 22.71 -1.28 26.34
N CYS A 704 23.83 -0.72 26.80
CA CYS A 704 24.79 0.02 25.98
C CYS A 704 25.34 -0.85 24.84
N GLY A 705 25.73 -2.09 25.13
CA GLY A 705 26.21 -3.04 24.12
C GLY A 705 25.14 -3.42 23.09
N ALA A 706 23.93 -3.72 23.56
CA ALA A 706 22.77 -4.05 22.72
C ALA A 706 22.47 -2.91 21.75
N MET A 707 22.46 -1.67 22.24
CA MET A 707 22.16 -0.46 21.47
C MET A 707 23.36 0.11 20.73
N GLY A 708 24.58 -0.39 20.98
CA GLY A 708 25.86 0.14 20.48
C GLY A 708 26.08 1.63 20.81
N VAL A 709 25.80 2.02 22.05
CA VAL A 709 25.99 3.38 22.58
C VAL A 709 26.94 3.36 23.77
N THR A 710 27.51 4.52 24.10
CA THR A 710 28.35 4.71 25.29
C THR A 710 27.50 5.00 26.54
N ALA A 711 28.11 4.87 27.73
CA ALA A 711 27.45 5.17 29.02
C ALA A 711 26.90 6.60 29.13
N ASP A 712 27.58 7.57 28.50
CA ASP A 712 27.20 8.98 28.46
C ASP A 712 26.02 9.22 27.49
N GLU A 713 26.05 8.54 26.33
CA GLU A 713 24.93 8.54 25.39
C GLU A 713 23.69 7.86 25.99
N PHE A 714 23.86 6.75 26.70
CA PHE A 714 22.78 6.07 27.42
C PHE A 714 22.08 6.99 28.41
N SER A 715 22.84 7.83 29.12
CA SER A 715 22.29 8.84 30.04
C SER A 715 21.43 9.88 29.30
N ARG A 716 21.92 10.41 28.17
CA ARG A 716 21.15 11.35 27.32
C ARG A 716 19.90 10.73 26.73
N ILE A 717 19.99 9.49 26.24
CA ILE A 717 18.85 8.72 25.74
C ILE A 717 17.78 8.59 26.83
N GLY A 718 18.18 8.26 28.07
CA GLY A 718 17.28 8.21 29.21
C GLY A 718 16.53 9.54 29.44
N ALA A 719 17.21 10.68 29.32
CA ALA A 719 16.60 12.01 29.45
C ALA A 719 15.59 12.32 28.32
N TYR A 720 15.87 11.87 27.09
CA TYR A 720 14.93 12.02 25.97
C TYR A 720 13.68 11.15 26.12
N CYS A 721 13.83 9.92 26.61
CA CYS A 721 12.71 8.99 26.79
C CYS A 721 11.85 9.32 28.03
N PHE A 722 12.47 9.62 29.16
CA PHE A 722 11.78 9.67 30.47
C PHE A 722 11.82 11.03 31.15
N GLY A 723 12.42 12.03 30.50
CA GLY A 723 12.54 13.39 31.00
C GLY A 723 13.83 13.63 31.80
N ASP A 724 14.29 14.89 31.77
CA ASP A 724 15.63 15.28 32.25
C ASP A 724 15.83 15.10 33.76
N ALA A 725 14.73 14.99 34.54
CA ALA A 725 14.78 14.79 35.99
C ALA A 725 14.83 13.31 36.40
N THR A 726 14.61 12.38 35.46
CA THR A 726 14.50 10.95 35.74
C THR A 726 15.89 10.32 35.90
N GLN A 727 16.20 9.83 37.09
CA GLN A 727 17.51 9.24 37.40
C GLN A 727 17.57 7.71 37.25
N GLN A 728 16.42 7.05 37.36
CA GLN A 728 16.31 5.60 37.24
C GLN A 728 14.92 5.21 36.72
N ILE A 729 14.82 4.05 36.11
CA ILE A 729 13.56 3.44 35.66
C ILE A 729 13.51 1.96 36.04
N THR A 730 12.33 1.37 35.99
CA THR A 730 12.15 -0.08 36.04
C THR A 730 12.09 -0.61 34.61
N ALA A 731 12.91 -1.62 34.30
CA ALA A 731 12.97 -2.25 32.99
C ALA A 731 11.69 -3.05 32.73
N ASP A 732 10.96 -2.67 31.71
CA ASP A 732 9.80 -3.37 31.15
C ASP A 732 9.87 -3.34 29.62
N GLU A 733 8.93 -4.01 28.96
CA GLU A 733 8.93 -4.17 27.50
C GLU A 733 8.86 -2.84 26.76
N ALA A 734 8.12 -1.87 27.31
CA ALA A 734 7.92 -0.56 26.73
C ALA A 734 9.16 0.33 26.93
N SER A 735 9.67 0.44 28.15
CA SER A 735 10.82 1.26 28.50
C SER A 735 12.11 0.80 27.81
N ILE A 736 12.32 -0.51 27.67
CA ILE A 736 13.45 -1.05 26.91
C ILE A 736 13.30 -0.74 25.42
N ALA A 737 12.10 -0.89 24.84
CA ALA A 737 11.87 -0.53 23.45
C ALA A 737 12.13 0.96 23.17
N GLN A 738 11.70 1.85 24.08
CA GLN A 738 11.96 3.30 23.99
C GLN A 738 13.45 3.62 23.94
N LEU A 739 14.26 3.01 24.83
CA LEU A 739 15.71 3.15 24.81
C LEU A 739 16.30 2.58 23.51
N TYR A 740 15.86 1.38 23.12
CA TYR A 740 16.36 0.65 21.95
C TYR A 740 16.23 1.46 20.66
N ARG A 741 15.09 2.15 20.45
CA ARG A 741 14.84 3.01 19.28
C ARG A 741 15.93 4.04 19.06
N LEU A 742 16.26 4.81 20.09
CA LEU A 742 17.25 5.88 19.97
C LEU A 742 18.67 5.35 19.75
N GLY A 743 18.98 4.12 20.15
CA GLY A 743 20.26 3.49 19.82
C GLY A 743 20.31 2.85 18.43
N LYS A 744 19.25 2.15 18.03
CA LYS A 744 19.25 1.26 16.86
C LYS A 744 18.77 1.90 15.57
N ILE A 745 17.86 2.87 15.63
CA ILE A 745 17.45 3.60 14.42
C ILE A 745 18.66 4.31 13.79
N PRO A 746 19.53 5.03 14.55
CA PRO A 746 20.75 5.60 13.98
C PRO A 746 21.65 4.56 13.31
N GLN A 747 21.87 3.42 13.96
CA GLN A 747 22.73 2.36 13.42
C GLN A 747 22.18 1.74 12.14
N MET A 748 20.87 1.55 12.06
CA MET A 748 20.20 1.09 10.85
C MET A 748 20.46 2.05 9.69
N LEU A 749 20.43 3.35 9.95
CA LEU A 749 20.71 4.42 8.99
C LEU A 749 22.21 4.66 8.74
N GLY A 750 23.10 3.85 9.32
CA GLY A 750 24.56 4.02 9.18
C GLY A 750 25.16 5.16 10.00
N LEU A 751 24.43 5.72 10.96
CA LEU A 751 24.85 6.84 11.82
C LEU A 751 25.22 6.37 13.24
N SER A 752 26.15 7.08 13.87
CA SER A 752 26.31 7.01 15.34
C SER A 752 25.17 7.76 16.04
N PHE A 753 24.91 7.43 17.31
CA PHE A 753 23.89 8.16 18.09
C PHE A 753 24.19 9.66 18.15
N ARG A 754 25.47 10.04 18.33
CA ARG A 754 25.88 11.45 18.35
C ARG A 754 25.56 12.19 17.05
N GLU A 755 25.77 11.55 15.89
CA GLU A 755 25.45 12.13 14.59
C GLU A 755 23.93 12.25 14.40
N ALA A 756 23.17 11.22 14.74
CA ALA A 756 21.71 11.27 14.66
C ALA A 756 21.10 12.30 15.63
N GLU A 757 21.63 12.40 16.86
CA GLU A 757 21.24 13.43 17.83
C GLU A 757 21.42 14.84 17.25
N LEU A 758 22.54 15.06 16.56
CA LEU A 758 22.85 16.32 15.90
C LEU A 758 21.93 16.60 14.71
N LEU A 759 21.70 15.59 13.88
CA LEU A 759 20.88 15.68 12.68
C LEU A 759 19.41 15.96 13.02
N TRP A 760 18.85 15.24 14.00
CA TRP A 760 17.47 15.45 14.42
C TRP A 760 17.27 16.79 15.11
N LYS A 761 18.24 17.28 15.89
CA LYS A 761 18.21 18.66 16.40
C LYS A 761 18.23 19.67 15.26
N THR A 762 19.09 19.47 14.26
CA THR A 762 19.18 20.28 13.04
C THR A 762 17.83 20.34 12.31
N MET A 763 17.19 19.20 12.06
CA MET A 763 15.86 19.11 11.44
C MET A 763 14.77 19.80 12.28
N ALA A 764 14.92 19.81 13.60
CA ALA A 764 14.01 20.44 14.55
C ALA A 764 14.39 21.88 14.95
N SER A 765 15.20 22.58 14.13
CA SER A 765 15.64 23.96 14.42
C SER A 765 16.33 24.14 15.77
N GLY A 766 17.14 23.16 16.17
CA GLY A 766 17.89 23.11 17.42
C GLY A 766 17.13 22.58 18.63
N LYS A 767 15.90 22.08 18.47
CA LYS A 767 15.07 21.55 19.57
C LYS A 767 15.16 20.03 19.68
N ASP A 768 14.87 19.50 20.86
CA ASP A 768 14.85 18.05 21.13
C ASP A 768 13.53 17.37 20.73
N THR A 769 12.66 18.03 19.97
CA THR A 769 11.29 17.55 19.72
C THR A 769 11.25 16.20 19.01
N LEU A 770 12.08 15.99 17.98
CA LEU A 770 12.12 14.72 17.24
C LEU A 770 12.69 13.59 18.11
N LEU A 771 13.75 13.86 18.87
CA LEU A 771 14.33 12.91 19.84
C LEU A 771 13.30 12.48 20.88
N ARG A 772 12.54 13.43 21.43
CA ARG A 772 11.46 13.15 22.38
C ARG A 772 10.28 12.44 21.73
N ASN A 773 9.95 12.72 20.48
CA ASN A 773 8.88 11.98 19.77
C ASN A 773 9.24 10.50 19.54
N ILE A 774 10.49 10.20 19.22
CA ILE A 774 10.98 8.82 19.07
C ILE A 774 11.02 8.10 20.42
N GLY A 775 11.55 8.77 21.46
CA GLY A 775 11.87 8.15 22.74
C GLY A 775 10.74 8.15 23.78
N ALA A 776 9.86 9.16 23.82
CA ALA A 776 8.97 9.37 24.97
C ALA A 776 7.65 8.59 24.90
N ASN A 777 7.14 8.30 23.70
CA ASN A 777 5.91 7.54 23.55
C ASN A 777 6.22 6.05 23.28
N PRO A 778 5.84 5.12 24.17
CA PRO A 778 6.09 3.69 23.97
C PRO A 778 5.31 3.10 22.79
N HIS A 779 4.25 3.75 22.31
CA HIS A 779 3.44 3.27 21.18
C HIS A 779 3.19 4.40 20.19
N SER A 780 3.94 4.45 19.08
CA SER A 780 3.88 5.55 18.11
C SER A 780 4.30 5.16 16.71
N LEU A 781 3.45 5.43 15.72
CA LEU A 781 3.79 5.33 14.30
C LEU A 781 4.58 6.54 13.78
N GLN A 782 4.64 7.65 14.53
CA GLN A 782 5.38 8.86 14.13
C GLN A 782 6.88 8.59 13.96
N THR A 783 7.41 7.57 14.64
CA THR A 783 8.79 7.12 14.47
C THR A 783 9.09 6.76 13.01
N LEU A 784 8.14 6.11 12.32
CA LEU A 784 8.31 5.70 10.92
C LEU A 784 8.42 6.92 9.99
N ASP A 785 7.60 7.94 10.21
CA ASP A 785 7.69 9.21 9.47
C ASP A 785 9.04 9.90 9.68
N ILE A 786 9.56 9.90 10.90
CA ILE A 786 10.86 10.51 11.20
C ILE A 786 11.98 9.74 10.52
N ILE A 787 11.92 8.40 10.51
CA ILE A 787 12.87 7.57 9.76
C ILE A 787 12.82 7.94 8.28
N ARG A 788 11.64 7.94 7.65
CA ARG A 788 11.47 8.29 6.23
C ARG A 788 12.03 9.68 5.90
N ARG A 789 11.78 10.69 6.73
CA ARG A 789 12.35 12.04 6.55
C ARG A 789 13.87 12.05 6.70
N THR A 790 14.40 11.24 7.61
CA THR A 790 15.85 11.11 7.82
C THR A 790 16.50 10.44 6.61
N GLU A 791 15.92 9.37 6.06
CA GLU A 791 16.39 8.72 4.81
C GLU A 791 16.50 9.73 3.67
N VAL A 792 15.42 10.47 3.41
CA VAL A 792 15.39 11.47 2.33
C VAL A 792 16.45 12.56 2.50
N LEU A 793 16.71 12.97 3.75
CA LEU A 793 17.75 13.96 4.04
C LEU A 793 19.16 13.37 3.87
N LEU A 794 19.39 12.13 4.30
CA LEU A 794 20.66 11.45 4.14
C LEU A 794 20.97 11.20 2.66
N ASP A 795 20.00 10.75 1.86
CA ASP A 795 20.17 10.58 0.41
C ASP A 795 20.57 11.89 -0.28
N TRP A 796 19.93 13.01 0.13
CA TRP A 796 20.28 14.33 -0.38
C TRP A 796 21.69 14.76 0.05
N MET A 797 22.04 14.51 1.32
CA MET A 797 23.37 14.82 1.87
C MET A 797 24.47 14.02 1.15
N ASP A 798 24.27 12.72 0.95
CA ASP A 798 25.22 11.84 0.26
C ASP A 798 25.43 12.27 -1.19
N THR A 799 24.35 12.62 -1.89
CA THR A 799 24.39 13.15 -3.26
C THR A 799 25.25 14.41 -3.35
N HIS A 800 25.23 15.25 -2.30
CA HIS A 800 25.95 16.53 -2.23
C HIS A 800 27.24 16.48 -1.43
N GLN A 801 27.70 15.28 -1.02
CA GLN A 801 28.90 15.04 -0.22
C GLN A 801 28.94 15.88 1.08
N LEU A 802 27.78 16.01 1.74
CA LEU A 802 27.63 16.73 2.99
C LEU A 802 27.66 15.77 4.18
N ASP A 803 28.53 16.03 5.14
CA ASP A 803 28.45 15.38 6.46
C ASP A 803 27.52 16.15 7.42
N VAL A 804 27.08 15.47 8.49
CA VAL A 804 26.13 16.03 9.47
C VAL A 804 26.67 17.29 10.16
N VAL A 805 27.97 17.33 10.44
CA VAL A 805 28.61 18.47 11.13
C VAL A 805 28.66 19.67 10.19
N SER A 806 29.07 19.47 8.94
CA SER A 806 29.07 20.49 7.89
C SER A 806 27.67 21.07 7.68
N LEU A 807 26.65 20.23 7.61
CA LEU A 807 25.25 20.67 7.50
C LEU A 807 24.84 21.53 8.70
N GLN A 808 25.12 21.07 9.92
CA GLN A 808 24.79 21.84 11.13
C GLN A 808 25.49 23.20 11.15
N VAL A 809 26.79 23.26 10.80
CA VAL A 809 27.55 24.52 10.75
C VAL A 809 26.93 25.48 9.74
N MET A 810 26.39 25.00 8.62
CA MET A 810 25.73 25.86 7.63
C MET A 810 24.42 26.47 8.13
N ILE A 811 23.68 25.81 9.03
CA ILE A 811 22.33 26.28 9.43
C ILE A 811 22.22 26.69 10.91
N THR A 812 23.24 26.45 11.73
CA THR A 812 23.19 26.73 13.17
C THR A 812 22.88 28.20 13.47
N ASN A 813 22.09 28.43 14.52
CA ASN A 813 21.85 29.74 15.10
C ASN A 813 22.60 29.94 16.43
N GLN A 814 23.38 28.95 16.87
CA GLN A 814 24.20 28.97 18.08
C GLN A 814 25.67 29.18 17.72
N TYR A 815 26.29 30.18 18.34
CA TYR A 815 27.68 30.60 18.08
C TYR A 815 28.47 30.61 19.39
N SER A 816 29.76 30.30 19.32
CA SER A 816 30.64 30.29 20.50
C SER A 816 31.14 31.69 20.83
N SER A 817 31.14 32.04 22.11
CA SER A 817 31.71 33.28 22.64
C SER A 817 33.19 33.14 23.05
N THR A 818 33.84 32.01 22.77
CA THR A 818 35.25 31.77 23.10
C THR A 818 36.19 32.39 22.07
N ALA A 819 37.21 33.12 22.52
CA ALA A 819 38.22 33.71 21.66
C ALA A 819 39.36 32.71 21.38
N THR A 820 39.44 32.19 20.16
CA THR A 820 40.57 31.33 19.77
C THR A 820 41.74 32.14 19.19
N PRO A 821 43.00 31.69 19.36
CA PRO A 821 44.17 32.36 18.75
C PRO A 821 44.06 32.48 17.23
N GLU A 822 43.46 31.49 16.56
CA GLU A 822 43.24 31.48 15.11
C GLU A 822 42.28 32.60 14.69
N LEU A 823 41.16 32.73 15.41
CA LEU A 823 40.17 33.77 15.17
C LEU A 823 40.74 35.16 15.47
N TYR A 824 41.49 35.31 16.56
CA TYR A 824 42.18 36.54 16.90
C TYR A 824 43.17 36.97 15.79
N ASN A 825 44.03 36.05 15.35
CA ASN A 825 45.00 36.32 14.28
C ASN A 825 44.31 36.66 12.95
N PHE A 826 43.22 35.97 12.62
CA PHE A 826 42.40 36.28 11.46
C PHE A 826 41.86 37.72 11.52
N LEU A 827 41.20 38.08 12.63
CA LEU A 827 40.64 39.42 12.82
C LEU A 827 41.73 40.51 12.79
N LYS A 828 42.89 40.24 13.38
CA LYS A 828 44.07 41.14 13.37
C LYS A 828 44.60 41.34 11.95
N ASN A 829 44.69 40.27 11.15
CA ASN A 829 45.11 40.34 9.75
C ASN A 829 44.11 41.12 8.89
N VAL A 830 42.81 40.93 9.12
CA VAL A 830 41.74 41.70 8.47
C VAL A 830 41.88 43.18 8.82
N TYR A 831 42.05 43.53 10.10
CA TYR A 831 42.28 44.90 10.55
C TYR A 831 43.52 45.54 9.92
N GLN A 832 44.68 44.87 9.98
CA GLN A 832 45.93 45.38 9.39
C GLN A 832 45.80 45.59 7.86
N SER A 833 45.09 44.70 7.17
CA SER A 833 44.81 44.83 5.75
C SER A 833 43.93 46.06 5.44
N THR A 834 42.95 46.38 6.30
CA THR A 834 42.14 47.59 6.15
C THR A 834 42.92 48.89 6.35
N ILE A 835 43.96 48.89 7.19
CA ILE A 835 44.83 50.06 7.48
C ILE A 835 45.98 50.20 6.48
N SER A 836 46.57 49.11 6.01
CA SER A 836 47.67 49.15 5.02
C SER A 836 47.28 49.88 3.72
N VAL A 837 45.99 49.81 3.36
CA VAL A 837 45.37 50.53 2.24
C VAL A 837 45.22 52.04 2.51
N GLU A 838 45.24 52.51 3.77
CA GLU A 838 45.21 53.94 4.10
C GLU A 838 46.53 54.66 3.80
N ARG A 839 47.67 53.95 3.83
CA ARG A 839 48.98 54.57 3.56
C ARG A 839 49.25 54.81 2.07
N THR A 840 48.49 54.19 1.16
CA THR A 840 48.70 54.28 -0.30
C THR A 840 47.76 55.24 -1.03
N SER A 841 46.58 55.57 -0.49
CA SER A 841 45.63 56.52 -1.13
C SER A 841 45.73 57.93 -0.54
N ARG A 842 46.84 58.64 -0.75
CA ARG A 842 46.93 60.08 -0.45
C ARG A 842 46.41 60.99 -1.57
N ILE A 843 45.92 60.46 -2.69
CA ILE A 843 45.43 61.27 -3.80
C ILE A 843 44.19 60.61 -4.43
N SER A 844 43.02 60.86 -3.85
CA SER A 844 41.76 61.09 -4.59
C SER A 844 40.60 61.23 -3.59
N ASN A 845 39.99 62.42 -3.56
CA ASN A 845 38.75 62.68 -2.85
C ASN A 845 37.60 61.87 -3.49
N HIS A 846 37.33 60.68 -2.97
CA HIS A 846 36.01 60.06 -3.05
C HIS A 846 35.69 59.45 -1.70
N LYS A 847 34.65 59.99 -1.03
CA LYS A 847 34.00 59.37 0.11
C LYS A 847 33.25 58.11 -0.38
N SER A 848 33.94 57.01 -0.66
CA SER A 848 33.31 55.68 -0.71
C SER A 848 33.90 54.79 0.39
N MET A 849 33.16 54.81 1.50
CA MET A 849 32.77 53.70 2.36
C MET A 849 33.84 52.71 2.92
N PRO A 850 33.99 52.66 4.26
CA PRO A 850 34.70 51.59 5.00
C PRO A 850 34.34 50.15 4.58
N ALA A 851 33.13 49.93 4.06
CA ALA A 851 32.61 48.62 3.64
C ALA A 851 33.37 47.97 2.47
N GLU A 852 33.83 48.73 1.46
CA GLU A 852 34.56 48.17 0.30
C GLU A 852 35.97 47.70 0.69
N LYS A 853 36.61 48.43 1.60
CA LYS A 853 37.94 48.08 2.15
C LYS A 853 37.86 46.82 3.00
N MET A 854 36.85 46.73 3.85
CA MET A 854 36.58 45.56 4.68
C MET A 854 36.23 44.33 3.83
N SER A 855 35.38 44.47 2.81
CA SER A 855 35.04 43.36 1.91
C SER A 855 36.27 42.82 1.17
N ARG A 856 37.23 43.69 0.80
CA ARG A 856 38.49 43.28 0.17
C ARG A 856 39.41 42.51 1.13
N ALA A 857 39.52 42.97 2.37
CA ALA A 857 40.30 42.30 3.41
C ALA A 857 39.71 40.93 3.77
N LEU A 858 38.39 40.84 3.93
CA LEU A 858 37.69 39.58 4.18
C LEU A 858 37.74 38.64 2.98
N ALA A 859 37.61 39.16 1.75
CA ALA A 859 37.76 38.36 0.53
C ALA A 859 39.14 37.71 0.45
N ALA A 860 40.20 38.45 0.79
CA ALA A 860 41.56 37.90 0.88
C ALA A 860 41.69 36.86 2.00
N GLY A 861 41.09 37.11 3.17
CA GLY A 861 41.13 36.19 4.31
C GLY A 861 40.38 34.87 4.09
N PHE A 862 39.25 34.91 3.40
CA PHE A 862 38.42 33.74 3.11
C PHE A 862 38.67 33.12 1.72
N ASN A 863 39.59 33.69 0.94
CA ASN A 863 39.90 33.29 -0.44
C ASN A 863 38.67 33.31 -1.38
N LEU A 864 37.89 34.39 -1.32
CA LEU A 864 36.76 34.67 -2.21
C LEU A 864 37.07 35.85 -3.13
N LYS A 865 36.31 35.99 -4.23
CA LYS A 865 36.37 37.20 -5.06
C LYS A 865 35.76 38.38 -4.31
N VAL A 866 36.33 39.57 -4.49
CA VAL A 866 35.93 40.79 -3.74
C VAL A 866 34.47 41.19 -3.98
N ASN A 867 33.98 41.02 -5.22
CA ASN A 867 32.59 41.27 -5.60
C ASN A 867 31.62 40.31 -4.92
N VAL A 868 31.95 39.01 -4.89
CA VAL A 868 31.17 37.97 -4.20
C VAL A 868 31.13 38.26 -2.70
N MET A 869 32.27 38.52 -2.06
CA MET A 869 32.32 38.86 -0.63
C MET A 869 31.49 40.11 -0.30
N GLY A 870 31.54 41.14 -1.15
CA GLY A 870 30.71 42.34 -0.98
C GLY A 870 29.20 42.02 -1.02
N LYS A 871 28.78 41.05 -1.82
CA LYS A 871 27.39 40.57 -1.85
C LYS A 871 27.06 39.71 -0.63
N VAL A 872 27.99 38.88 -0.13
CA VAL A 872 27.81 38.13 1.13
C VAL A 872 27.56 39.06 2.30
N MET A 873 28.34 40.13 2.44
CA MET A 873 28.14 41.12 3.50
C MET A 873 26.77 41.80 3.39
N LYS A 874 26.32 42.14 2.17
CA LYS A 874 24.98 42.68 1.92
C LYS A 874 23.86 41.68 2.20
N TRP A 875 24.09 40.41 1.92
CA TRP A 875 23.15 39.33 2.27
C TRP A 875 22.96 39.31 3.78
N MET A 876 24.04 39.30 4.55
CA MET A 876 23.99 39.35 6.01
C MET A 876 23.30 40.61 6.54
N ASP A 877 23.64 41.80 6.02
CA ASP A 877 23.04 43.08 6.43
C ASP A 877 21.51 43.10 6.27
N LYS A 878 20.97 42.41 5.26
CA LYS A 878 19.53 42.34 5.00
C LYS A 878 18.84 41.17 5.69
N ALA A 879 19.51 40.01 5.79
CA ALA A 879 18.91 38.79 6.32
C ALA A 879 18.94 38.73 7.85
N GLN A 880 19.88 39.42 8.51
CA GLN A 880 20.12 39.31 9.95
C GLN A 880 19.88 40.63 10.69
N PRO A 881 18.82 40.75 11.51
CA PRO A 881 18.54 41.98 12.25
C PRO A 881 19.62 42.38 13.26
N THR A 882 20.42 41.42 13.74
CA THR A 882 21.44 41.60 14.78
C THR A 882 22.82 41.94 14.23
N PHE A 883 22.98 41.99 12.92
CA PHE A 883 24.27 42.20 12.25
C PHE A 883 24.18 43.37 11.29
N MET A 884 25.13 44.30 11.41
CA MET A 884 25.37 45.35 10.42
C MET A 884 26.86 45.44 10.14
N SER A 885 27.23 45.41 8.86
CA SER A 885 28.62 45.47 8.40
C SER A 885 29.36 46.71 8.93
N GLN A 886 28.65 47.83 9.07
CA GLN A 886 29.20 49.07 9.62
C GLN A 886 29.51 48.97 11.12
N ASP A 887 28.67 48.29 11.89
CA ASP A 887 28.87 48.10 13.33
C ASP A 887 29.98 47.09 13.59
N PHE A 888 30.05 46.03 12.77
CA PHE A 888 31.16 45.08 12.77
C PHE A 888 32.50 45.79 12.55
N TYR A 889 32.61 46.62 11.50
CA TYR A 889 33.81 47.38 11.23
C TYR A 889 34.18 48.32 12.39
N THR A 890 33.19 49.02 12.95
CA THR A 890 33.41 49.99 14.03
C THR A 890 33.94 49.30 15.29
N LYS A 891 33.38 48.14 15.67
CA LYS A 891 33.85 47.36 16.82
C LYS A 891 35.21 46.72 16.58
N LEU A 892 35.44 46.17 15.38
CA LEU A 892 36.73 45.62 14.99
C LEU A 892 37.83 46.69 15.07
N HIS A 893 37.56 47.86 14.50
CA HIS A 893 38.50 48.98 14.52
C HIS A 893 38.74 49.47 15.95
N TRP A 894 37.68 49.67 16.75
CA TRP A 894 37.79 50.10 18.15
C TRP A 894 38.69 49.15 18.95
N TYR A 895 38.44 47.84 18.84
CA TYR A 895 39.18 46.82 19.57
C TYR A 895 40.68 46.81 19.19
N PHE A 896 41.05 46.71 17.92
CA PHE A 896 42.48 46.67 17.55
C PHE A 896 43.20 48.02 17.58
N SER A 897 42.47 49.14 17.73
CA SER A 897 43.05 50.48 17.93
C SER A 897 43.34 50.83 19.39
N THR A 898 42.87 50.01 20.33
CA THR A 898 43.02 50.21 21.78
C THR A 898 44.05 49.23 22.34
N ASP A 899 44.94 49.69 23.22
CA ASP A 899 45.91 48.82 23.89
C ASP A 899 45.23 47.99 24.97
N HIS A 900 45.45 46.67 24.92
CA HIS A 900 44.87 45.70 25.85
C HIS A 900 45.98 44.95 26.60
N GLU A 901 45.89 44.86 27.94
CA GLU A 901 46.87 44.12 28.75
C GLU A 901 46.82 42.60 28.51
N ASP A 902 45.63 42.06 28.24
CA ASP A 902 45.38 40.67 27.85
C ASP A 902 44.42 40.63 26.66
N GLU A 903 44.98 40.38 25.48
CA GLU A 903 44.28 40.49 24.20
C GLU A 903 43.11 39.49 24.14
N LEU A 904 43.33 38.20 24.46
CA LEU A 904 42.32 37.15 24.31
C LEU A 904 41.17 37.29 25.31
N THR A 905 41.46 37.47 26.60
CA THR A 905 40.41 37.58 27.63
C THR A 905 39.62 38.88 27.51
N THR A 906 40.20 39.93 26.90
CA THR A 906 39.44 41.14 26.58
C THR A 906 38.54 40.96 25.35
N LEU A 907 38.93 40.13 24.39
CA LEU A 907 38.07 39.79 23.25
C LEU A 907 36.83 38.99 23.68
N GLU A 908 36.97 38.08 24.64
CA GLU A 908 35.85 37.30 25.21
C GLU A 908 34.81 38.17 25.93
N LYS A 909 35.20 39.34 26.42
CA LYS A 909 34.26 40.33 27.00
C LYS A 909 33.39 41.02 25.93
N HIS A 910 33.67 40.79 24.65
CA HIS A 910 32.92 41.32 23.50
C HIS A 910 32.39 40.17 22.61
N PRO A 911 31.47 39.33 23.12
CA PRO A 911 31.01 38.12 22.42
C PRO A 911 30.38 38.43 21.05
N GLU A 912 29.75 39.58 20.89
CA GLU A 912 29.13 40.01 19.64
C GLU A 912 30.11 40.02 18.45
N LEU A 913 31.37 40.42 18.66
CA LEU A 913 32.37 40.45 17.58
C LEU A 913 32.78 39.03 17.14
N LEU A 914 32.85 38.10 18.11
CA LEU A 914 33.15 36.70 17.88
C LEU A 914 32.00 36.00 17.15
N GLU A 915 30.77 36.19 17.62
CA GLU A 915 29.56 35.68 16.99
C GLU A 915 29.40 36.19 15.56
N TRP A 916 29.62 37.49 15.33
CA TRP A 916 29.55 38.07 13.99
C TRP A 916 30.60 37.50 13.04
N CYS A 917 31.83 37.24 13.50
CA CYS A 917 32.85 36.62 12.64
C CYS A 917 32.50 35.16 12.29
N GLN A 918 31.94 34.40 13.24
CA GLN A 918 31.45 33.05 12.99
C GLN A 918 30.26 33.05 12.02
N LYS A 919 29.33 34.01 12.16
CA LYS A 919 28.24 34.25 11.19
C LYS A 919 28.77 34.54 9.79
N VAL A 920 29.77 35.42 9.66
CA VAL A 920 30.41 35.69 8.36
C VAL A 920 30.99 34.41 7.76
N SER A 921 31.66 33.60 8.58
CA SER A 921 32.25 32.33 8.16
C SER A 921 31.18 31.32 7.70
N GLN A 922 30.04 31.24 8.38
CA GLN A 922 28.89 30.40 7.98
C GLN A 922 28.36 30.79 6.60
N TYR A 923 28.11 32.07 6.35
CA TYR A 923 27.60 32.52 5.05
C TYR A 923 28.61 32.29 3.92
N VAL A 924 29.90 32.51 4.21
CA VAL A 924 30.99 32.20 3.28
C VAL A 924 31.06 30.70 2.97
N LEU A 925 30.87 29.83 3.98
CA LEU A 925 30.83 28.39 3.80
C LEU A 925 29.71 27.97 2.84
N ILE A 926 28.49 28.49 3.04
CA ILE A 926 27.34 28.21 2.17
C ILE A 926 27.64 28.62 0.73
N VAL A 927 28.14 29.85 0.53
CA VAL A 927 28.48 30.41 -0.80
C VAL A 927 29.53 29.57 -1.50
N ARG A 928 30.53 29.08 -0.76
CA ARG A 928 31.58 28.24 -1.30
C ARG A 928 31.08 26.84 -1.65
N TRP A 929 30.27 26.23 -0.79
CA TRP A 929 29.71 24.91 -1.01
C TRP A 929 28.77 24.89 -2.23
N SER A 930 27.84 25.84 -2.29
CA SER A 930 26.91 25.97 -3.42
C SER A 930 27.55 26.59 -4.66
N GLY A 931 28.76 27.13 -4.58
CA GLY A 931 29.45 27.75 -5.71
C GLY A 931 28.74 28.99 -6.27
N LEU A 932 28.16 29.82 -5.39
CA LEU A 932 27.35 30.96 -5.82
C LEU A 932 28.18 32.06 -6.49
N ASN A 933 27.65 32.56 -7.60
CA ASN A 933 28.23 33.68 -8.34
C ASN A 933 27.58 35.03 -7.94
N GLU A 934 28.10 36.13 -8.50
CA GLU A 934 27.59 37.47 -8.19
C GLU A 934 26.15 37.70 -8.65
N GLN A 935 25.73 37.10 -9.78
CA GLN A 935 24.38 37.29 -10.33
C GLN A 935 23.35 36.57 -9.46
N GLU A 936 23.61 35.33 -9.06
CA GLU A 936 22.73 34.54 -8.17
C GLU A 936 22.58 35.18 -6.80
N LEU A 937 23.68 35.65 -6.22
CA LEU A 937 23.61 36.40 -4.96
C LEU A 937 22.83 37.70 -5.13
N THR A 938 22.93 38.36 -6.30
CA THR A 938 22.15 39.57 -6.58
C THR A 938 20.66 39.24 -6.69
N MET A 939 20.30 38.17 -7.40
CA MET A 939 18.94 37.65 -7.47
C MET A 939 18.39 37.38 -6.08
N MET A 940 19.10 36.61 -5.25
CA MET A 940 18.66 36.27 -3.89
C MET A 940 18.51 37.50 -2.96
N ILE A 941 19.33 38.54 -3.13
CA ILE A 941 19.34 39.73 -2.26
C ILE A 941 18.34 40.81 -2.70
N GLU A 942 18.09 40.93 -4.00
CA GLU A 942 17.25 41.98 -4.59
C GLU A 942 15.84 41.47 -4.95
N HIS A 943 15.73 40.18 -5.30
CA HIS A 943 14.52 39.50 -5.75
C HIS A 943 14.43 38.07 -5.18
N PRO A 944 14.30 37.90 -3.85
CA PRO A 944 14.24 36.57 -3.22
C PRO A 944 13.05 35.75 -3.73
N ASP A 945 11.97 36.42 -4.14
CA ASP A 945 10.76 35.86 -4.75
C ASP A 945 11.02 35.14 -6.08
N TRP A 946 12.12 35.45 -6.78
CA TRP A 946 12.50 34.73 -8.00
C TRP A 946 13.11 33.35 -7.70
N LEU A 947 13.61 33.14 -6.47
CA LEU A 947 14.20 31.87 -6.08
C LEU A 947 13.22 31.02 -5.26
N LEU A 948 12.56 31.63 -4.27
CA LEU A 948 11.68 30.96 -3.31
C LEU A 948 10.26 31.53 -3.42
N GLU A 949 9.26 30.66 -3.56
CA GLU A 949 7.88 31.09 -3.69
C GLU A 949 7.36 31.74 -2.39
N GLY A 950 6.73 32.91 -2.49
CA GLY A 950 6.12 33.61 -1.35
C GLY A 950 7.09 34.31 -0.39
N TYR A 951 8.39 34.40 -0.73
CA TYR A 951 9.37 35.12 0.07
C TYR A 951 9.50 36.59 -0.32
N ASP A 952 9.10 37.49 0.59
CA ASP A 952 9.29 38.95 0.44
C ASP A 952 10.57 39.47 1.14
N THR A 953 11.25 38.60 1.88
CA THR A 953 12.44 38.95 2.66
C THR A 953 13.64 38.11 2.25
N VAL A 954 14.84 38.67 2.44
CA VAL A 954 16.08 37.97 2.08
C VAL A 954 16.23 36.71 2.94
N PRO A 955 16.39 35.52 2.33
CA PRO A 955 16.33 34.26 3.06
C PRO A 955 17.50 34.11 4.03
N GLN A 956 17.22 33.51 5.18
CA GLN A 956 18.24 33.08 6.14
C GLN A 956 18.71 31.65 5.81
N PRO A 957 19.94 31.26 6.22
CA PRO A 957 20.40 29.89 6.13
C PRO A 957 19.40 28.91 6.75
N SER A 958 18.93 27.97 5.94
CA SER A 958 17.93 26.97 6.33
C SER A 958 18.07 25.75 5.41
N LEU A 959 17.54 24.60 5.83
CA LEU A 959 17.50 23.40 4.98
C LEU A 959 16.78 23.66 3.65
N HIS A 960 15.71 24.46 3.69
CA HIS A 960 14.99 24.91 2.50
C HIS A 960 15.91 25.62 1.51
N LEU A 961 16.62 26.65 1.98
CA LEU A 961 17.53 27.40 1.13
C LEU A 961 18.64 26.50 0.55
N LEU A 962 19.26 25.65 1.37
CA LEU A 962 20.32 24.76 0.89
C LEU A 962 19.82 23.77 -0.17
N LEU A 963 18.63 23.20 0.01
CA LEU A 963 17.99 22.33 -0.97
C LEU A 963 17.78 23.07 -2.30
N ILE A 964 17.19 24.27 -2.26
CA ILE A 964 16.93 25.04 -3.48
C ILE A 964 18.21 25.49 -4.18
N LEU A 965 19.23 25.93 -3.43
CA LEU A 965 20.53 26.28 -4.01
C LEU A 965 21.21 25.08 -4.68
N SER A 966 21.10 23.89 -4.08
CA SER A 966 21.63 22.67 -4.66
C SER A 966 20.95 22.32 -5.98
N ARG A 967 19.62 22.36 -6.02
CA ARG A 967 18.82 22.12 -7.23
C ARG A 967 19.07 23.17 -8.31
N LEU A 968 19.23 24.44 -7.94
CA LEU A 968 19.58 25.50 -8.88
C LEU A 968 20.88 25.18 -9.60
N LYS A 969 21.90 24.73 -8.87
CA LYS A 969 23.20 24.41 -9.45
C LYS A 969 23.15 23.20 -10.37
N GLU A 970 22.37 22.19 -10.02
CA GLU A 970 22.15 21.06 -10.92
C GLU A 970 21.37 21.47 -12.17
N TRP A 971 20.35 22.31 -12.03
CA TRP A 971 19.57 22.84 -13.14
C TRP A 971 20.46 23.61 -14.13
N GLU A 972 21.35 24.47 -13.63
CA GLU A 972 22.33 25.19 -14.45
C GLU A 972 23.27 24.28 -15.25
N GLN A 973 23.48 23.05 -14.79
CA GLN A 973 24.29 22.05 -15.50
C GLN A 973 23.48 21.28 -16.56
N ARG A 974 22.15 21.20 -16.41
CA ARG A 974 21.24 20.48 -17.31
C ARG A 974 20.71 21.33 -18.47
N VAL A 975 20.68 22.65 -18.34
CA VAL A 975 20.23 23.57 -19.42
C VAL A 975 21.16 23.52 -20.65
N GLN A 976 20.61 23.80 -21.83
CA GLN A 976 21.37 23.78 -23.10
C GLN A 976 22.02 25.12 -23.47
N VAL A 977 21.67 26.18 -22.75
CA VAL A 977 22.21 27.54 -22.92
C VAL A 977 23.26 27.86 -21.84
N SER A 978 23.90 29.02 -21.94
CA SER A 978 24.80 29.48 -20.86
C SER A 978 24.04 29.76 -19.56
N SER A 979 24.67 29.52 -18.39
CA SER A 979 24.07 29.82 -17.07
C SER A 979 23.62 31.29 -16.94
N ASP A 980 24.39 32.24 -17.50
CA ASP A 980 24.00 33.66 -17.55
C ASP A 980 22.68 33.89 -18.33
N GLU A 981 22.45 33.14 -19.40
CA GLU A 981 21.22 33.24 -20.19
C GLU A 981 20.04 32.57 -19.49
N ALA A 982 20.28 31.43 -18.85
CA ALA A 982 19.29 30.72 -18.05
C ALA A 982 18.81 31.58 -16.86
N ILE A 983 19.72 32.20 -16.08
CA ILE A 983 19.36 33.08 -14.96
C ILE A 983 18.59 34.32 -15.45
N ARG A 984 18.91 34.85 -16.64
CA ARG A 984 18.18 36.00 -17.22
C ARG A 984 16.71 35.70 -17.51
N TYR A 985 16.29 34.44 -17.54
CA TYR A 985 14.89 34.06 -17.61
C TYR A 985 14.07 34.75 -16.53
N PHE A 986 14.49 34.71 -15.27
CA PHE A 986 13.70 35.24 -14.14
C PHE A 986 13.45 36.74 -14.25
N ALA A 987 14.44 37.50 -14.73
CA ALA A 987 14.29 38.93 -14.99
C ALA A 987 13.31 39.22 -16.14
N GLN A 988 13.27 38.36 -17.17
CA GLN A 988 12.36 38.48 -18.31
C GLN A 988 10.93 38.05 -17.94
N ALA A 989 10.80 36.92 -17.26
CA ALA A 989 9.54 36.33 -16.79
C ALA A 989 8.78 37.29 -15.84
N ASN A 990 9.50 38.00 -14.98
CA ASN A 990 8.92 38.98 -14.05
C ASN A 990 8.83 40.41 -14.63
N SER A 991 9.12 40.60 -15.92
CA SER A 991 8.94 41.88 -16.60
C SER A 991 7.47 42.13 -16.95
N LYS A 992 7.04 43.40 -17.01
CA LYS A 992 5.64 43.77 -17.31
C LYS A 992 5.18 43.43 -18.74
N ASN A 993 6.07 43.01 -19.63
CA ASN A 993 5.82 42.98 -21.07
C ASN A 993 5.83 41.57 -21.69
N ILE A 994 6.20 40.53 -20.94
CA ILE A 994 6.20 39.16 -21.45
C ILE A 994 4.80 38.56 -21.30
N ASN A 995 4.33 37.86 -22.34
CA ASN A 995 3.10 37.06 -22.27
C ASN A 995 3.44 35.60 -21.93
N SER A 996 2.44 34.83 -21.48
CA SER A 996 2.62 33.43 -21.05
C SER A 996 3.28 32.56 -22.13
N ASP A 997 2.78 32.62 -23.36
CA ASP A 997 3.32 31.85 -24.50
C ASP A 997 4.81 32.14 -24.77
N ALA A 998 5.23 33.41 -24.74
CA ALA A 998 6.62 33.77 -24.94
C ALA A 998 7.53 33.31 -23.78
N ALA A 999 7.04 33.35 -22.53
CA ALA A 999 7.79 32.87 -21.38
C ALA A 999 8.02 31.36 -21.45
N VAL A 1000 6.98 30.59 -21.80
CA VAL A 1000 7.07 29.13 -21.92
C VAL A 1000 7.97 28.71 -23.09
N LYS A 1001 7.88 29.40 -24.23
CA LYS A 1001 8.79 29.17 -25.37
C LYS A 1001 10.25 29.47 -25.03
N LEU A 1002 10.48 30.50 -24.21
CA LEU A 1002 11.83 30.79 -23.73
C LEU A 1002 12.37 29.65 -22.84
N LEU A 1003 11.57 29.10 -21.93
CA LEU A 1003 11.96 27.91 -21.16
C LEU A 1003 12.21 26.69 -22.06
N ALA A 1004 11.35 26.46 -23.05
CA ALA A 1004 11.54 25.38 -24.01
C ALA A 1004 12.87 25.55 -24.78
N HIS A 1005 13.22 26.77 -25.17
CA HIS A 1005 14.50 27.07 -25.82
C HIS A 1005 15.70 26.84 -24.88
N ILE A 1006 15.63 27.31 -23.63
CA ILE A 1006 16.68 27.14 -22.61
C ILE A 1006 17.02 25.66 -22.40
N HIS A 1007 16.01 24.80 -22.41
CA HIS A 1007 16.14 23.37 -22.16
C HIS A 1007 16.22 22.48 -23.41
N GLY A 1008 15.99 23.03 -24.61
CA GLY A 1008 15.85 22.25 -25.84
C GLY A 1008 14.64 21.31 -25.83
N TRP A 1009 13.52 21.73 -25.25
CA TRP A 1009 12.27 21.00 -25.22
C TRP A 1009 11.39 21.31 -26.44
N ASN A 1010 10.36 20.48 -26.66
CA ASN A 1010 9.34 20.74 -27.68
C ASN A 1010 8.39 21.84 -27.17
N GLU A 1011 8.29 22.96 -27.91
CA GLU A 1011 7.46 24.11 -27.52
C GLU A 1011 6.00 23.74 -27.25
N GLU A 1012 5.35 22.97 -28.14
CA GLU A 1012 3.94 22.59 -27.99
C GLU A 1012 3.74 21.71 -26.75
N GLY A 1013 4.63 20.72 -26.54
CA GLY A 1013 4.58 19.83 -25.39
C GLY A 1013 4.80 20.57 -24.07
N THR A 1014 5.73 21.52 -24.03
CA THR A 1014 5.98 22.35 -22.84
C THR A 1014 4.81 23.28 -22.54
N SER A 1015 4.18 23.89 -23.56
CA SER A 1015 2.97 24.70 -23.38
C SER A 1015 1.80 23.89 -22.82
N SER A 1016 1.56 22.67 -23.32
CA SER A 1016 0.53 21.80 -22.75
C SER A 1016 0.82 21.39 -21.30
N MET A 1017 2.09 21.18 -20.94
CA MET A 1017 2.49 20.87 -19.57
C MET A 1017 2.33 22.06 -18.62
N ASN A 1018 2.73 23.24 -19.08
CA ASN A 1018 2.58 24.49 -18.35
C ASN A 1018 1.12 24.81 -18.04
N ASN A 1019 0.25 24.70 -19.05
CA ASN A 1019 -1.17 25.01 -18.88
C ASN A 1019 -1.85 24.06 -17.89
N TYR A 1020 -1.42 22.79 -17.85
CA TYR A 1020 -1.91 21.84 -16.85
C TYR A 1020 -1.51 22.24 -15.42
N LEU A 1021 -0.23 22.58 -15.21
CA LEU A 1021 0.30 22.88 -13.86
C LEU A 1021 -0.12 24.25 -13.32
N PHE A 1022 -0.16 25.27 -14.18
CA PHE A 1022 -0.30 26.66 -13.74
C PHE A 1022 -1.56 27.36 -14.30
N GLY A 1023 -2.20 26.80 -15.35
CA GLY A 1023 -3.33 27.40 -16.06
C GLY A 1023 -2.94 28.14 -17.35
N ASP A 1024 -3.92 28.39 -18.22
CA ASP A 1024 -3.73 28.85 -19.61
C ASP A 1024 -3.02 30.22 -19.77
N ASP A 1025 -3.07 31.08 -18.75
CA ASP A 1025 -2.45 32.42 -18.74
C ASP A 1025 -1.32 32.57 -17.70
N SER A 1026 -0.91 31.46 -17.06
CA SER A 1026 0.12 31.45 -16.03
C SER A 1026 1.40 30.79 -16.54
N TYR A 1027 2.53 31.14 -15.93
CA TYR A 1027 3.84 30.58 -16.26
C TYR A 1027 4.77 30.66 -15.05
N PRO A 1028 5.84 29.84 -14.99
CA PRO A 1028 6.81 29.86 -13.89
C PRO A 1028 7.49 31.22 -13.73
N LYS A 1029 7.35 31.84 -12.57
CA LYS A 1029 7.99 33.13 -12.23
C LYS A 1029 9.18 32.99 -11.28
N ASN A 1030 9.24 31.87 -10.56
CA ASN A 1030 10.31 31.54 -9.63
C ASN A 1030 10.94 30.18 -9.97
N PHE A 1031 12.10 29.90 -9.37
CA PHE A 1031 12.86 28.69 -9.65
C PHE A 1031 12.12 27.41 -9.21
N GLU A 1032 11.38 27.41 -8.10
CA GLU A 1032 10.63 26.23 -7.64
C GLU A 1032 9.54 25.81 -8.64
N GLN A 1033 8.86 26.78 -9.24
CA GLN A 1033 7.91 26.53 -10.33
C GLN A 1033 8.60 26.03 -11.60
N VAL A 1034 9.79 26.57 -11.93
CA VAL A 1034 10.59 26.08 -13.07
C VAL A 1034 11.03 24.64 -12.83
N PHE A 1035 11.47 24.31 -11.62
CA PHE A 1035 11.88 22.96 -11.24
C PHE A 1035 10.71 21.96 -11.28
N THR A 1036 9.52 22.38 -10.83
CA THR A 1036 8.29 21.58 -10.97
C THR A 1036 8.00 21.27 -12.44
N LEU A 1037 8.05 22.29 -13.32
CA LEU A 1037 7.83 22.11 -14.75
C LEU A 1037 8.91 21.21 -15.38
N GLU A 1038 10.18 21.40 -15.02
CA GLU A 1038 11.30 20.55 -15.47
C GLU A 1038 11.06 19.09 -15.12
N SER A 1039 10.69 18.81 -13.88
CA SER A 1039 10.46 17.44 -13.39
C SER A 1039 9.35 16.75 -14.20
N TRP A 1040 8.25 17.45 -14.46
CA TRP A 1040 7.14 16.94 -15.27
C TRP A 1040 7.51 16.70 -16.74
N VAL A 1041 8.22 17.64 -17.37
CA VAL A 1041 8.63 17.49 -18.78
C VAL A 1041 9.64 16.34 -18.94
N ASN A 1042 10.59 16.20 -18.01
CA ASN A 1042 11.57 15.12 -18.06
C ASN A 1042 10.93 13.75 -17.83
N LEU A 1043 10.01 13.64 -16.88
CA LEU A 1043 9.28 12.40 -16.64
C LEU A 1043 8.34 12.04 -17.79
N GLY A 1044 7.64 13.01 -18.37
CA GLY A 1044 6.81 12.81 -19.57
C GLY A 1044 7.64 12.29 -20.75
N LYS A 1045 8.88 12.76 -20.92
CA LYS A 1045 9.82 12.21 -21.90
C LYS A 1045 10.28 10.79 -21.57
N GLN A 1046 10.57 10.51 -20.30
CA GLN A 1046 11.00 9.17 -19.87
C GLN A 1046 9.91 8.12 -20.12
N LEU A 1047 8.67 8.44 -19.81
CA LEU A 1047 7.51 7.57 -20.00
C LEU A 1047 6.88 7.67 -21.39
N ASN A 1048 7.35 8.60 -22.23
CA ASN A 1048 6.78 8.92 -23.55
C ASN A 1048 5.28 9.28 -23.51
N VAL A 1049 4.87 10.07 -22.52
CA VAL A 1049 3.46 10.50 -22.31
C VAL A 1049 3.31 12.03 -22.24
N GLY A 1050 2.07 12.50 -22.48
CA GLY A 1050 1.71 13.92 -22.40
C GLY A 1050 1.22 14.36 -21.00
N SER A 1051 0.89 15.65 -20.89
CA SER A 1051 0.47 16.27 -19.61
C SER A 1051 -0.77 15.65 -18.99
N ARG A 1052 -1.74 15.22 -19.81
CA ARG A 1052 -2.97 14.57 -19.34
C ARG A 1052 -2.68 13.28 -18.56
N THR A 1053 -1.86 12.39 -19.11
CA THR A 1053 -1.55 11.10 -18.46
C THR A 1053 -0.73 11.29 -17.19
N LEU A 1054 0.20 12.25 -17.16
CA LEU A 1054 0.90 12.62 -15.93
C LEU A 1054 -0.05 13.19 -14.88
N GLY A 1055 -1.05 13.96 -15.31
CA GLY A 1055 -2.15 14.42 -14.47
C GLY A 1055 -2.96 13.28 -13.85
N GLU A 1056 -3.40 12.35 -14.69
CA GLU A 1056 -4.12 11.15 -14.26
C GLU A 1056 -3.26 10.27 -13.32
N LEU A 1057 -1.93 10.23 -13.50
CA LEU A 1057 -0.99 9.58 -12.57
C LEU A 1057 -0.91 10.29 -11.21
N VAL A 1058 -1.06 11.62 -11.17
CA VAL A 1058 -1.20 12.35 -9.90
C VAL A 1058 -2.54 12.07 -9.25
N ASP A 1059 -3.62 12.01 -10.02
CA ASP A 1059 -4.93 11.67 -9.48
C ASP A 1059 -4.92 10.26 -8.84
N LEU A 1060 -4.14 9.32 -9.41
CA LEU A 1060 -3.95 7.97 -8.87
C LEU A 1060 -3.23 7.89 -7.52
N VAL A 1061 -2.51 8.94 -7.07
CA VAL A 1061 -1.84 8.93 -5.75
C VAL A 1061 -2.64 9.64 -4.66
N GLU A 1062 -3.72 10.32 -5.02
CA GLU A 1062 -4.55 11.00 -4.04
C GLU A 1062 -5.16 9.99 -3.05
N GLU A 1063 -5.18 10.35 -1.77
CA GLU A 1063 -5.72 9.48 -0.70
C GLU A 1063 -7.24 9.64 -0.61
N ASN A 1064 -7.95 9.35 -1.70
CA ASN A 1064 -9.40 9.45 -1.81
C ASN A 1064 -9.98 8.39 -2.76
N GLU A 1065 -11.29 8.26 -2.79
CA GLU A 1065 -12.00 7.27 -3.62
C GLU A 1065 -11.79 7.50 -5.14
N THR A 1066 -11.46 8.72 -5.58
CA THR A 1066 -11.27 9.01 -7.01
C THR A 1066 -10.01 8.36 -7.56
N ALA A 1067 -8.97 8.20 -6.73
CA ALA A 1067 -7.74 7.47 -7.08
C ALA A 1067 -7.97 5.98 -7.32
N GLU A 1068 -9.07 5.43 -6.80
CA GLU A 1068 -9.46 4.01 -6.96
C GLU A 1068 -10.50 3.81 -8.07
N SER A 1069 -10.85 4.87 -8.82
CA SER A 1069 -11.80 4.80 -9.93
C SER A 1069 -11.31 3.87 -11.03
N THR A 1070 -12.14 2.90 -11.40
CA THR A 1070 -11.83 1.94 -12.47
C THR A 1070 -11.59 2.65 -13.81
N ASP A 1071 -12.34 3.72 -14.10
CA ASP A 1071 -12.19 4.48 -15.34
C ASP A 1071 -10.84 5.20 -15.42
N LEU A 1072 -10.35 5.70 -14.28
CA LEU A 1072 -9.04 6.36 -14.18
C LEU A 1072 -7.92 5.36 -14.41
N ILE A 1073 -7.96 4.21 -13.73
CA ILE A 1073 -6.96 3.13 -13.87
C ILE A 1073 -6.91 2.63 -15.32
N ILE A 1074 -8.07 2.42 -15.96
CA ILE A 1074 -8.15 2.01 -17.37
C ILE A 1074 -7.53 3.07 -18.30
N SER A 1075 -7.84 4.36 -18.09
CA SER A 1075 -7.31 5.46 -18.90
C SER A 1075 -5.78 5.50 -18.85
N VAL A 1076 -5.22 5.41 -17.64
CA VAL A 1076 -3.78 5.43 -17.42
C VAL A 1076 -3.11 4.19 -18.02
N ALA A 1077 -3.67 3.00 -17.81
CA ALA A 1077 -3.15 1.75 -18.38
C ALA A 1077 -3.09 1.81 -19.91
N GLN A 1078 -4.18 2.25 -20.57
CA GLN A 1078 -4.22 2.39 -22.02
C GLN A 1078 -3.22 3.40 -22.56
N ALA A 1079 -3.08 4.56 -21.89
CA ALA A 1079 -2.15 5.59 -22.29
C ALA A 1079 -0.68 5.13 -22.17
N LEU A 1080 -0.33 4.44 -21.07
CA LEU A 1080 1.00 3.90 -20.85
C LEU A 1080 1.31 2.73 -21.80
N MET A 1081 0.39 1.80 -22.00
CA MET A 1081 0.59 0.66 -22.91
C MET A 1081 0.78 1.06 -24.37
N ALA A 1082 0.16 2.16 -24.80
CA ALA A 1082 0.35 2.72 -26.15
C ALA A 1082 1.81 3.11 -26.42
N THR A 1083 2.60 3.40 -25.39
CA THR A 1083 4.00 3.81 -25.53
C THR A 1083 4.93 2.62 -25.82
N VAL A 1084 4.65 1.46 -25.23
CA VAL A 1084 5.47 0.24 -25.32
C VAL A 1084 5.25 -0.52 -26.64
N GLN A 1085 4.08 -0.37 -27.27
CA GLN A 1085 3.75 -1.08 -28.52
C GLN A 1085 4.57 -0.65 -29.75
N SER A 1086 5.42 0.38 -29.63
CA SER A 1086 6.18 0.93 -30.77
C SER A 1086 7.55 0.26 -31.05
N GLU A 1087 7.98 -0.71 -30.23
CA GLU A 1087 9.30 -1.37 -30.38
C GLU A 1087 9.30 -2.78 -31.03
N LYS A 1088 8.18 -3.24 -31.59
CA LYS A 1088 8.13 -4.54 -32.32
C LYS A 1088 8.30 -4.43 -33.83
#